data_AF-A0A1Z4BTN7-F1
#
_entry.id   AF-A0A1Z4BTN7-F1
#
_cell.length_a   1.000
_cell.length_b   1.000
_cell.length_c   1.000
_cell.angle_alpha   90.00
_cell.angle_beta   90.00
_cell.angle_gamma   90.00
#
_symmetry.space_group_name_H-M   'P 1'
#
loop_
_entity.id
_entity.type
_entity.pdbx_description
1 polymer ?
#
loop_
_entity_poly.entity_id
_entity_poly.type
_entity_poly.pdbx_seq_one_letter_code
_entity_poly.pdbx_strand_id
1 'polypeptide(L)'
;MGSDMLQLASKKVQLILFRGKQTPHLFQSAIITITMRQKVRYSYIVIALLVPLSTQAALNCGQSVAQIVSAQGKVESQQPDSNTWLNIEAHNELCPGDKIRTGKHSRATLQMRNESVITLEQATTLIFPPPFDDTPKWLAYLREGTAFFRSRQPQNLEVQTPFVNAVHEGTEFLVSVNSGQTAVTVFDGQVRAYNAMGSAQIKPGFIGVTPQGKKPYLQALLIKPEDAVQWALYYPPLLDYKKFLAPNTSPSQQQTVKSQLLENFDTAIPSNQQDNGFLATKASLLLSVGRADEAQQLIGQILERDPKNSEAFALQAIIAVSKNRQDEALALAQKAVGNNVKSSAALLALSYAYQVLFKLPEALQAAQAALQQEPTSALVLARISELQLSLGERDQGLAAAQQARNADPALARTQTVLGFAYLAQVNTQFAQEAFQQAISIDSSDPLAWLGWALTDIRTGKLESGKQKLETAANLDPNNAVIRSYLGKAHFELRNPDYAETEFKLAKANDSKDPTPWFYDAILKQSTNRPVAALHDMQQAMDLNDNRAVYRSRFLLDQDAAVRGTGLGRIYNDLGFNDVANRQAIKSLALDPGNYSAQRLLSDSSSNQPRQEVTRASALLQSQLLQSVNLNPVQPRLAYTDLNIPKSVGPAEVGFNEYNKVFERDNYRITNTTSYGSNNLIGNEAVLSGIANKLSYSFGQLHYENDGYRANNDIKHDLYNAFLQYEFSPKFNVQAEYRRRDTEHGDLQQKGDMSDFNADYRRKLGQDTYRLGATFAPTQHSKWLTSFIYANRNEFLNSFSYLSSSAKNSGYQLESAYLLEYERFNLTVGSSRYSYDIQNQWNSSNPFLCSILGCQLTNTNDTQNSGYVYSNIKLLDNLTATGGVSYDSYNDSQANNLTIERANPKFGLLWQFNKELLFRLAVFDTLKSPIIVNQQLQPMQIAGFNQFFDDGNGTQATQYAIGMDYHPNQNWYTGIELYTRDIRFPYLQGSMFLFEPRTENLYRFYVNWIIHEHWLMNSGFRYEDFHATGVSTPKAVATAYLPTSLRFFHEIGVFAELRGTYINQQVDTLSGGDPSFSTDFYLVDAAIGYRLPKQYGIFSLEADNLLDNRFKFRDRAFQTNEIRTSDITPAQTFMARFTFNF
;
A
#
# COMPACT_ATOMS: atom_id res chain seq x y z
N MET A 1 -45.80 -13.66 -11.30
CA MET A 1 -47.18 -14.07 -10.99
C MET A 1 -47.09 -15.22 -10.00
N GLY A 2 -47.72 -15.20 -8.83
CA GLY A 2 -48.58 -14.19 -8.20
C GLY A 2 -49.39 -14.84 -7.08
N SER A 3 -49.76 -14.07 -6.04
CA SER A 3 -50.39 -14.50 -4.77
C SER A 3 -49.55 -15.42 -3.84
N ASP A 4 -49.93 -15.61 -2.57
CA ASP A 4 -50.03 -14.62 -1.46
C ASP A 4 -50.35 -15.34 -0.13
N MET A 5 -49.54 -15.07 0.91
CA MET A 5 -49.87 -15.08 2.36
C MET A 5 -50.55 -16.28 3.07
N LEU A 6 -50.53 -16.19 4.43
CA LEU A 6 -51.23 -17.00 5.45
C LEU A 6 -50.58 -18.37 5.78
N GLN A 7 -50.40 -18.80 7.05
CA GLN A 7 -50.67 -18.14 8.36
C GLN A 7 -49.96 -18.84 9.55
N LEU A 8 -49.96 -18.20 10.74
CA LEU A 8 -49.72 -18.75 12.11
C LEU A 8 -48.27 -19.21 12.41
N ALA A 9 -47.55 -18.85 13.51
CA ALA A 9 -47.86 -18.38 14.88
C ALA A 9 -48.33 -19.50 15.85
N SER A 10 -47.98 -19.58 17.15
CA SER A 10 -47.53 -18.54 18.11
C SER A 10 -47.03 -19.13 19.47
N LYS A 11 -46.58 -18.24 20.40
CA LYS A 11 -46.37 -18.36 21.88
C LYS A 11 -44.94 -18.72 22.36
N LYS A 12 -44.46 -18.36 23.56
CA LYS A 12 -44.69 -17.32 24.63
C LYS A 12 -43.48 -17.47 25.60
N VAL A 13 -42.99 -16.53 26.43
CA VAL A 13 -43.54 -15.71 27.55
C VAL A 13 -42.55 -14.53 27.77
N GLN A 14 -42.83 -13.26 28.13
CA GLN A 14 -43.97 -12.50 28.69
C GLN A 14 -43.86 -12.12 30.19
N LEU A 15 -43.22 -10.98 30.52
CA LEU A 15 -43.33 -10.20 31.78
C LEU A 15 -43.55 -8.69 31.44
N ILE A 16 -44.17 -7.74 32.18
CA ILE A 16 -44.67 -7.56 33.58
C ILE A 16 -43.55 -7.09 34.54
N LEU A 17 -43.55 -5.90 35.20
CA LEU A 17 -44.38 -4.66 35.27
C LEU A 17 -43.43 -3.46 35.71
N PHE A 18 -43.77 -2.20 36.06
CA PHE A 18 -45.03 -1.46 36.31
C PHE A 18 -44.87 0.10 36.24
N ARG A 19 -45.87 0.83 35.69
CA ARG A 19 -46.39 2.21 36.04
C ARG A 19 -45.44 3.43 36.17
N GLY A 20 -45.92 4.68 36.02
CA GLY A 20 -47.31 5.19 36.03
C GLY A 20 -47.64 6.31 35.01
N LYS A 21 -48.86 6.87 35.10
CA LYS A 21 -49.49 7.75 34.07
C LYS A 21 -49.88 9.12 34.65
N GLN A 22 -50.06 10.13 33.78
CA GLN A 22 -51.38 10.77 33.61
C GLN A 22 -51.62 11.38 32.21
N THR A 23 -52.91 11.52 31.91
CA THR A 23 -53.69 11.77 30.67
C THR A 23 -53.34 12.94 29.72
N PRO A 24 -53.93 13.00 28.49
CA PRO A 24 -53.50 13.87 27.38
C PRO A 24 -54.55 14.91 26.89
N HIS A 25 -54.19 15.75 25.90
CA HIS A 25 -55.14 16.44 25.00
C HIS A 25 -54.61 16.62 23.56
N LEU A 26 -55.47 16.26 22.59
CA LEU A 26 -55.69 16.82 21.23
C LEU A 26 -54.53 17.00 20.21
N PHE A 27 -54.77 16.44 19.01
CA PHE A 27 -54.22 16.88 17.70
C PHE A 27 -54.86 18.25 17.30
N GLN A 28 -54.41 19.03 16.30
CA GLN A 28 -53.55 18.74 15.13
C GLN A 28 -52.86 20.03 14.58
N SER A 29 -51.69 19.89 13.94
CA SER A 29 -51.13 20.74 12.86
C SER A 29 -50.63 22.18 13.12
N ALA A 30 -49.69 22.59 12.25
CA ALA A 30 -49.22 23.95 11.90
C ALA A 30 -48.27 24.73 12.85
N ILE A 31 -46.97 24.54 12.57
CA ILE A 31 -45.83 25.48 12.62
C ILE A 31 -46.17 26.97 12.85
N ILE A 32 -45.50 27.64 13.80
CA ILE A 32 -45.04 29.04 13.67
C ILE A 32 -43.91 29.42 14.66
N THR A 33 -43.03 30.32 14.24
CA THR A 33 -41.88 30.88 14.96
C THR A 33 -42.28 31.86 16.08
N ILE A 34 -41.51 31.95 17.17
CA ILE A 34 -41.53 33.11 18.08
C ILE A 34 -40.14 33.74 18.22
N THR A 35 -40.09 35.05 18.02
CA THR A 35 -38.89 35.90 18.16
C THR A 35 -38.82 36.57 19.53
N MET A 36 -37.62 36.94 19.98
CA MET A 36 -37.47 38.09 20.87
C MET A 36 -37.24 39.37 20.04
N ARG A 37 -37.86 40.48 20.49
CA ARG A 37 -37.78 41.81 19.86
C ARG A 37 -36.92 42.75 20.69
N GLN A 38 -36.16 43.64 20.04
CA GLN A 38 -36.10 45.05 20.46
C GLN A 38 -36.16 46.04 19.29
N LYS A 39 -36.71 47.21 19.63
CA LYS A 39 -37.06 48.45 18.90
C LYS A 39 -36.13 48.80 17.70
N VAL A 40 -36.63 49.13 16.49
CA VAL A 40 -37.39 50.35 16.07
C VAL A 40 -36.49 51.61 16.14
N ARG A 41 -36.14 52.35 15.04
CA ARG A 41 -37.05 53.06 14.09
C ARG A 41 -36.34 53.65 12.84
N TYR A 42 -37.13 53.92 11.78
CA TYR A 42 -37.00 54.94 10.71
C TYR A 42 -36.12 54.80 9.43
N SER A 43 -36.74 55.32 8.34
CA SER A 43 -36.18 55.92 7.12
C SER A 43 -35.54 55.05 6.03
N TYR A 44 -36.37 54.65 5.05
CA TYR A 44 -35.93 54.51 3.65
C TYR A 44 -36.07 55.85 2.94
N ILE A 45 -35.03 56.29 2.23
CA ILE A 45 -35.12 57.26 1.13
C ILE A 45 -34.64 56.54 -0.13
N VAL A 46 -35.43 56.61 -1.20
CA VAL A 46 -35.07 56.06 -2.51
C VAL A 46 -34.22 57.09 -3.25
N ILE A 47 -32.99 56.72 -3.61
CA ILE A 47 -32.23 57.36 -4.68
C ILE A 47 -31.83 56.27 -5.66
N ALA A 48 -32.41 56.31 -6.86
CA ALA A 48 -31.95 55.49 -7.97
C ALA A 48 -30.67 56.11 -8.55
N LEU A 49 -29.58 55.34 -8.59
CA LEU A 49 -28.35 55.72 -9.29
C LEU A 49 -28.14 54.74 -10.44
N LEU A 50 -28.43 55.22 -11.65
CA LEU A 50 -28.18 54.50 -12.90
C LEU A 50 -26.68 54.42 -13.15
N VAL A 51 -26.07 53.31 -12.75
CA VAL A 51 -24.76 52.88 -13.23
C VAL A 51 -25.00 51.82 -14.30
N PRO A 52 -24.48 51.96 -15.53
CA PRO A 52 -24.58 50.93 -16.56
C PRO A 52 -23.64 49.76 -16.20
N LEU A 53 -24.14 48.84 -15.37
CA LEU A 53 -23.54 47.52 -15.20
C LEU A 53 -23.62 46.80 -16.55
N SER A 54 -22.47 46.68 -17.20
CA SER A 54 -22.27 45.83 -18.38
C SER A 54 -22.49 44.37 -17.97
N THR A 55 -23.73 43.89 -18.09
CA THR A 55 -24.09 42.51 -17.78
C THR A 55 -23.46 41.57 -18.80
N GLN A 56 -22.29 41.01 -18.46
CA GLN A 56 -21.87 39.74 -19.05
C GLN A 56 -22.93 38.70 -18.67
N ALA A 57 -23.73 38.28 -19.65
CA ALA A 57 -24.71 37.23 -19.45
C ALA A 57 -23.96 35.92 -19.17
N ALA A 58 -24.10 35.37 -17.97
CA ALA A 58 -23.55 34.05 -17.65
C ALA A 58 -24.21 33.01 -18.58
N LEU A 59 -23.40 32.22 -19.28
CA LEU A 59 -23.87 31.19 -20.20
C LEU A 59 -24.49 30.01 -19.43
N ASN A 60 -25.76 30.13 -19.09
CA ASN A 60 -26.54 29.06 -18.48
C ASN A 60 -27.04 28.09 -19.57
N CYS A 61 -26.22 27.10 -19.92
CA CYS A 61 -26.59 26.07 -20.88
C CYS A 61 -27.55 25.05 -20.23
N GLY A 62 -28.70 24.77 -20.85
CA GLY A 62 -29.64 23.76 -20.34
C GLY A 62 -29.05 22.34 -20.32
N GLN A 63 -28.20 22.02 -21.29
CA GLN A 63 -27.36 20.82 -21.33
C GLN A 63 -26.05 21.18 -22.02
N SER A 64 -24.95 21.34 -21.26
CA SER A 64 -23.62 21.50 -21.84
C SER A 64 -23.13 20.20 -22.49
N VAL A 65 -22.20 20.29 -23.44
CA VAL A 65 -21.52 19.12 -24.06
C VAL A 65 -20.11 18.93 -23.52
N ALA A 66 -19.43 20.01 -23.17
CA ALA A 66 -18.06 20.04 -22.68
C ALA A 66 -17.82 21.22 -21.74
N GLN A 67 -16.88 21.06 -20.81
CA GLN A 67 -16.30 22.15 -20.01
C GLN A 67 -14.85 22.39 -20.43
N ILE A 68 -14.43 23.66 -20.46
CA ILE A 68 -13.04 24.05 -20.73
C ILE A 68 -12.24 23.87 -19.44
N VAL A 69 -11.41 22.83 -19.37
CA VAL A 69 -10.55 22.58 -18.19
C VAL A 69 -9.22 23.32 -18.28
N SER A 70 -8.75 23.68 -19.48
CA SER A 70 -7.63 24.62 -19.63
C SER A 70 -7.74 25.48 -20.89
N ALA A 71 -7.31 26.74 -20.78
CA ALA A 71 -7.18 27.68 -21.88
C ALA A 71 -5.87 28.46 -21.74
N GLN A 72 -5.08 28.54 -22.82
CA GLN A 72 -3.80 29.23 -22.86
C GLN A 72 -3.67 30.04 -24.16
N GLY A 73 -3.06 31.23 -24.07
CA GLY A 73 -3.02 32.17 -25.20
C GLY A 73 -4.43 32.73 -25.49
N LYS A 74 -4.81 32.75 -26.76
CA LYS A 74 -6.12 33.20 -27.24
C LYS A 74 -7.00 32.01 -27.58
N VAL A 75 -8.06 31.83 -26.81
CA VAL A 75 -9.09 30.80 -27.04
C VAL A 75 -10.44 31.51 -27.11
N GLU A 76 -11.23 31.21 -28.13
CA GLU A 76 -12.48 31.90 -28.43
C GLU A 76 -13.61 30.91 -28.75
N SER A 77 -14.84 31.23 -28.37
CA SER A 77 -16.05 30.48 -28.74
C SER A 77 -17.03 31.30 -29.58
N GLN A 78 -17.90 30.61 -30.31
CA GLN A 78 -18.98 31.20 -31.09
C GLN A 78 -20.22 30.30 -31.02
N GLN A 79 -21.34 30.85 -30.56
CA GLN A 79 -22.65 30.19 -30.54
C GLN A 79 -23.24 30.02 -31.95
N PRO A 80 -24.20 29.10 -32.19
CA PRO A 80 -24.82 28.85 -33.50
C PRO A 80 -25.31 30.11 -34.20
N ASP A 81 -26.12 30.90 -33.49
CA ASP A 81 -26.83 32.07 -34.02
C ASP A 81 -26.02 33.37 -33.93
N SER A 82 -24.78 33.30 -33.42
CA SER A 82 -23.91 34.47 -33.27
C SER A 82 -22.81 34.52 -34.32
N ASN A 83 -22.62 35.70 -34.92
CA ASN A 83 -21.47 35.99 -35.78
C ASN A 83 -20.27 36.56 -35.00
N THR A 84 -20.38 36.80 -33.69
CA THR A 84 -19.26 37.23 -32.85
C THR A 84 -18.51 36.05 -32.23
N TRP A 85 -17.19 36.16 -32.17
CA TRP A 85 -16.33 35.31 -31.35
C TRP A 85 -16.11 36.00 -30.00
N LEU A 86 -16.14 35.22 -28.92
CA LEU A 86 -15.93 35.68 -27.54
C LEU A 86 -14.70 34.98 -26.97
N ASN A 87 -13.77 35.72 -26.35
CA ASN A 87 -12.71 35.11 -25.54
C ASN A 87 -13.34 34.31 -24.39
N ILE A 88 -12.77 33.15 -24.08
CA ILE A 88 -13.23 32.26 -23.00
C ILE A 88 -12.08 31.85 -22.08
N GLU A 89 -12.39 31.62 -20.81
CA GLU A 89 -11.43 31.21 -19.79
C GLU A 89 -11.68 29.74 -19.40
N ALA A 90 -10.86 29.21 -18.48
CA ALA A 90 -11.12 27.90 -17.89
C ALA A 90 -12.41 27.94 -17.03
N HIS A 91 -13.06 26.79 -16.91
CA HIS A 91 -14.36 26.53 -16.28
C HIS A 91 -15.60 26.96 -17.09
N ASN A 92 -15.46 27.72 -18.18
CA ASN A 92 -16.57 27.97 -19.13
C ASN A 92 -17.14 26.63 -19.68
N GLU A 93 -18.46 26.56 -19.82
CA GLU A 93 -19.16 25.47 -20.52
C GLU A 93 -19.41 25.80 -22.00
N LEU A 94 -19.53 24.76 -22.82
CA LEU A 94 -19.92 24.83 -24.23
C LEU A 94 -21.24 24.09 -24.46
N CYS A 95 -22.12 24.65 -25.31
CA CYS A 95 -23.43 24.12 -25.66
C CYS A 95 -23.42 23.27 -26.95
N PRO A 96 -24.47 22.44 -27.18
CA PRO A 96 -24.75 21.87 -28.50
C PRO A 96 -24.87 22.99 -29.55
N GLY A 97 -24.15 22.82 -30.65
CA GLY A 97 -24.02 23.78 -31.74
C GLY A 97 -22.83 24.75 -31.62
N ASP A 98 -22.19 24.87 -30.45
CA ASP A 98 -21.09 25.81 -30.24
C ASP A 98 -19.84 25.44 -31.04
N LYS A 99 -19.10 26.48 -31.43
CA LYS A 99 -17.77 26.39 -32.04
C LYS A 99 -16.74 26.91 -31.04
N ILE A 100 -15.56 26.29 -31.02
CA ILE A 100 -14.39 26.77 -30.28
C ILE A 100 -13.18 26.81 -31.21
N ARG A 101 -12.33 27.83 -31.06
CA ARG A 101 -11.07 27.94 -31.78
C ARG A 101 -9.91 28.36 -30.88
N THR A 102 -8.71 27.99 -31.29
CA THR A 102 -7.44 28.45 -30.73
C THR A 102 -6.72 29.39 -31.70
N GLY A 103 -6.10 30.46 -31.19
CA GLY A 103 -5.24 31.35 -31.98
C GLY A 103 -3.84 30.75 -32.27
N LYS A 104 -2.93 31.56 -32.81
CA LYS A 104 -1.49 31.21 -32.81
C LYS A 104 -0.95 31.25 -31.37
N HIS A 105 0.07 30.45 -31.06
CA HIS A 105 0.67 30.35 -29.71
C HIS A 105 -0.37 30.07 -28.60
N SER A 106 -1.44 29.35 -28.94
CA SER A 106 -2.58 29.08 -28.06
C SER A 106 -2.84 27.58 -27.97
N ARG A 107 -3.44 27.13 -26.86
CA ARG A 107 -3.76 25.72 -26.59
C ARG A 107 -4.99 25.66 -25.69
N ALA A 108 -5.85 24.66 -25.87
CA ALA A 108 -7.03 24.46 -25.02
C ALA A 108 -7.20 22.98 -24.66
N THR A 109 -7.78 22.67 -23.50
CA THR A 109 -8.20 21.31 -23.13
C THR A 109 -9.63 21.32 -22.62
N LEU A 110 -10.43 20.37 -23.12
CA LEU A 110 -11.87 20.27 -22.93
C LEU A 110 -12.20 18.92 -22.29
N GLN A 111 -13.03 18.93 -21.25
CA GLN A 111 -13.61 17.74 -20.64
C GLN A 111 -15.04 17.57 -21.17
N MET A 112 -15.27 16.54 -21.98
CA MET A 112 -16.60 16.17 -22.47
C MET A 112 -17.44 15.57 -21.34
N ARG A 113 -18.78 15.71 -21.43
CA ARG A 113 -19.72 15.03 -20.50
C ARG A 113 -19.71 13.49 -20.57
N ASN A 114 -19.10 12.89 -21.60
CA ASN A 114 -18.86 11.44 -21.70
C ASN A 114 -17.49 10.99 -21.15
N GLU A 115 -16.86 11.81 -20.30
CA GLU A 115 -15.53 11.64 -19.73
C GLU A 115 -14.36 11.73 -20.73
N SER A 116 -14.61 11.85 -22.04
CA SER A 116 -13.54 12.05 -23.03
C SER A 116 -12.86 13.41 -22.85
N VAL A 117 -11.53 13.46 -23.03
CA VAL A 117 -10.74 14.69 -22.90
C VAL A 117 -10.13 15.04 -24.26
N ILE A 118 -10.36 16.29 -24.70
CA ILE A 118 -9.92 16.78 -26.01
C ILE A 118 -8.97 17.95 -25.81
N THR A 119 -7.73 17.81 -26.26
CA THR A 119 -6.71 18.88 -26.24
C THR A 119 -6.54 19.43 -27.66
N LEU A 120 -6.74 20.73 -27.86
CA LEU A 120 -6.60 21.43 -29.13
C LEU A 120 -5.22 22.09 -29.24
N GLU A 121 -4.53 21.88 -30.35
CA GLU A 121 -3.33 22.65 -30.74
C GLU A 121 -3.71 24.11 -31.04
N GLN A 122 -2.75 24.95 -31.39
CA GLN A 122 -2.97 26.27 -32.00
C GLN A 122 -3.76 26.18 -33.32
N ALA A 123 -4.31 27.31 -33.78
CA ALA A 123 -4.94 27.47 -35.10
C ALA A 123 -5.97 26.37 -35.45
N THR A 124 -6.68 25.86 -34.44
CA THR A 124 -7.53 24.68 -34.53
C THR A 124 -8.98 25.09 -34.28
N THR A 125 -9.90 24.67 -35.16
CA THR A 125 -11.34 24.96 -35.04
C THR A 125 -12.14 23.67 -34.85
N LEU A 126 -12.76 23.52 -33.68
CA LEU A 126 -13.66 22.41 -33.35
C LEU A 126 -15.11 22.92 -33.26
N ILE A 127 -16.05 22.13 -33.76
CA ILE A 127 -17.50 22.40 -33.71
C ILE A 127 -18.18 21.22 -33.03
N PHE A 128 -19.07 21.50 -32.08
CA PHE A 128 -19.97 20.51 -31.50
C PHE A 128 -21.32 20.62 -32.19
N PRO A 129 -21.61 19.90 -33.29
CA PRO A 129 -22.92 19.95 -33.93
C PRO A 129 -24.05 19.54 -32.95
N PRO A 130 -25.29 20.02 -33.17
CA PRO A 130 -26.44 19.58 -32.38
C PRO A 130 -26.66 18.06 -32.52
N PRO A 131 -27.24 17.39 -31.51
CA PRO A 131 -27.54 15.96 -31.59
C PRO A 131 -28.51 15.67 -32.74
N PHE A 132 -28.22 14.63 -33.52
CA PHE A 132 -28.97 14.29 -34.74
C PHE A 132 -30.21 13.42 -34.48
N ASP A 133 -30.27 12.71 -33.34
CA ASP A 133 -31.35 11.80 -32.92
C ASP A 133 -31.34 11.67 -31.38
N ASP A 134 -32.37 11.03 -30.79
CA ASP A 134 -32.46 10.61 -29.36
C ASP A 134 -31.39 9.57 -28.92
N THR A 135 -30.34 9.33 -29.72
CA THR A 135 -29.24 8.41 -29.38
C THR A 135 -27.97 9.18 -29.03
N PRO A 136 -27.28 8.87 -27.91
CA PRO A 136 -26.11 9.61 -27.45
C PRO A 136 -24.84 9.25 -28.25
N LYS A 137 -24.81 9.65 -29.52
CA LYS A 137 -23.57 9.76 -30.30
C LYS A 137 -22.93 11.11 -29.99
N TRP A 138 -21.78 11.09 -29.35
CA TRP A 138 -21.01 12.30 -29.09
C TRP A 138 -20.29 12.67 -30.39
N LEU A 139 -20.55 13.88 -30.89
CA LEU A 139 -20.14 14.27 -32.23
C LEU A 139 -19.27 15.52 -32.16
N ALA A 140 -18.08 15.44 -32.74
CA ALA A 140 -17.11 16.54 -32.75
C ALA A 140 -16.57 16.73 -34.16
N TYR A 141 -16.87 17.86 -34.79
CA TYR A 141 -16.42 18.18 -36.15
C TYR A 141 -15.14 19.04 -36.07
N LEU A 142 -14.00 18.43 -36.37
CA LEU A 142 -12.71 19.10 -36.48
C LEU A 142 -12.57 19.67 -37.89
N ARG A 143 -12.71 20.99 -38.02
CA ARG A 143 -12.72 21.69 -39.30
C ARG A 143 -11.31 21.83 -39.91
N GLU A 144 -10.36 22.20 -39.07
CA GLU A 144 -8.97 22.54 -39.44
C GLU A 144 -8.10 22.50 -38.17
N GLY A 145 -6.80 22.26 -38.33
CA GLY A 145 -5.84 22.18 -37.24
C GLY A 145 -5.71 20.78 -36.63
N THR A 146 -5.25 20.69 -35.39
CA THR A 146 -4.86 19.42 -34.73
C THR A 146 -5.51 19.28 -33.37
N ALA A 147 -6.11 18.12 -33.10
CA ALA A 147 -6.68 17.79 -31.80
C ALA A 147 -6.27 16.39 -31.32
N PHE A 148 -5.90 16.28 -30.05
CA PHE A 148 -5.62 15.03 -29.34
C PHE A 148 -6.85 14.62 -28.52
N PHE A 149 -7.25 13.36 -28.63
CA PHE A 149 -8.45 12.79 -28.01
C PHE A 149 -8.06 11.61 -27.12
N ARG A 150 -8.40 11.68 -25.83
CA ARG A 150 -8.44 10.53 -24.91
C ARG A 150 -9.89 10.21 -24.61
N SER A 151 -10.24 8.93 -24.58
CA SER A 151 -11.56 8.48 -24.15
C SER A 151 -11.49 7.06 -23.59
N ARG A 152 -11.89 6.87 -22.33
CA ARG A 152 -11.86 5.57 -21.63
C ARG A 152 -13.25 4.95 -21.42
N GLN A 153 -14.25 5.37 -22.20
CA GLN A 153 -15.54 4.68 -22.31
C GLN A 153 -15.84 4.31 -23.77
N PRO A 154 -16.47 3.16 -24.05
CA PRO A 154 -16.92 2.77 -25.39
C PRO A 154 -18.21 3.49 -25.83
N GLN A 155 -18.45 4.72 -25.37
CA GLN A 155 -19.50 5.57 -25.92
C GLN A 155 -19.01 6.15 -27.24
N ASN A 156 -19.77 6.00 -28.33
CA ASN A 156 -19.37 6.48 -29.66
C ASN A 156 -19.05 7.99 -29.64
N LEU A 157 -17.75 8.33 -29.68
CA LEU A 157 -17.27 9.67 -30.02
C LEU A 157 -16.87 9.63 -31.48
N GLU A 158 -17.74 10.16 -32.34
CA GLU A 158 -17.45 10.28 -33.76
C GLU A 158 -16.78 11.62 -34.02
N VAL A 159 -15.51 11.56 -34.45
CA VAL A 159 -14.75 12.73 -34.88
C VAL A 159 -14.91 12.87 -36.39
N GLN A 160 -15.66 13.87 -36.82
CA GLN A 160 -15.87 14.18 -38.23
C GLN A 160 -14.84 15.20 -38.71
N THR A 161 -14.40 15.05 -39.96
CA THR A 161 -13.48 15.99 -40.63
C THR A 161 -13.90 16.18 -42.09
N PRO A 162 -13.39 17.18 -42.84
CA PRO A 162 -13.72 17.40 -44.24
C PRO A 162 -13.46 16.21 -45.18
N PHE A 163 -12.66 15.22 -44.77
CA PHE A 163 -12.22 14.11 -45.63
C PHE A 163 -12.53 12.71 -45.08
N VAL A 164 -12.73 12.56 -43.76
CA VAL A 164 -12.95 11.26 -43.11
C VAL A 164 -13.70 11.40 -41.77
N ASN A 165 -14.51 10.42 -41.43
CA ASN A 165 -15.04 10.22 -40.08
C ASN A 165 -14.19 9.18 -39.36
N ALA A 166 -13.83 9.45 -38.11
CA ALA A 166 -13.12 8.55 -37.22
C ALA A 166 -14.05 8.16 -36.07
N VAL A 167 -14.30 6.87 -35.89
CA VAL A 167 -15.03 6.31 -34.73
C VAL A 167 -14.06 5.41 -33.96
N HIS A 168 -14.08 5.52 -32.63
CA HIS A 168 -13.10 4.89 -31.74
C HIS A 168 -13.72 3.83 -30.83
N GLU A 169 -12.87 3.01 -30.24
CA GLU A 169 -13.22 2.03 -29.21
C GLU A 169 -12.27 2.19 -27.99
N GLY A 170 -12.53 3.19 -27.13
CA GLY A 170 -11.81 3.36 -25.84
C GLY A 170 -10.35 3.83 -25.92
N THR A 171 -10.01 4.62 -26.94
CA THR A 171 -8.64 4.90 -27.41
C THR A 171 -8.00 6.20 -26.92
N GLU A 172 -6.68 6.30 -27.11
CA GLU A 172 -5.97 7.58 -27.31
C GLU A 172 -5.58 7.75 -28.79
N PHE A 173 -5.91 8.90 -29.40
CA PHE A 173 -5.64 9.21 -30.80
C PHE A 173 -5.48 10.71 -31.08
N LEU A 174 -4.76 11.04 -32.15
CA LEU A 174 -4.56 12.39 -32.67
C LEU A 174 -5.24 12.50 -34.04
N VAL A 175 -5.94 13.60 -34.29
CA VAL A 175 -6.45 13.94 -35.63
C VAL A 175 -5.89 15.29 -36.04
N SER A 176 -5.32 15.36 -37.24
CA SER A 176 -4.83 16.61 -37.84
C SER A 176 -5.43 16.80 -39.23
N VAL A 177 -5.95 17.99 -39.50
CA VAL A 177 -6.71 18.36 -40.70
C VAL A 177 -6.06 19.58 -41.35
N ASN A 178 -5.60 19.41 -42.58
CA ASN A 178 -5.06 20.51 -43.40
C ASN A 178 -5.93 20.72 -44.65
N SER A 179 -5.48 21.57 -45.59
CA SER A 179 -6.26 21.92 -46.78
C SER A 179 -6.47 20.80 -47.81
N GLY A 180 -5.79 19.65 -47.68
CA GLY A 180 -5.86 18.55 -48.67
C GLY A 180 -5.96 17.13 -48.10
N GLN A 181 -5.80 16.92 -46.79
CA GLN A 181 -5.96 15.61 -46.16
C GLN A 181 -6.28 15.68 -44.65
N THR A 182 -6.89 14.60 -44.14
CA THR A 182 -6.90 14.28 -42.71
C THR A 182 -5.86 13.19 -42.44
N ALA A 183 -5.12 13.32 -41.34
CA ALA A 183 -4.30 12.26 -40.77
C ALA A 183 -4.82 11.90 -39.37
N VAL A 184 -4.90 10.59 -39.07
CA VAL A 184 -5.32 10.04 -37.78
C VAL A 184 -4.25 9.10 -37.25
N THR A 185 -3.64 9.43 -36.11
CA THR A 185 -2.58 8.63 -35.46
C THR A 185 -3.13 8.01 -34.19
N VAL A 186 -2.97 6.69 -34.01
CA VAL A 186 -3.43 5.98 -32.81
C VAL A 186 -2.25 5.67 -31.89
N PHE A 187 -2.38 6.00 -30.61
CA PHE A 187 -1.42 5.66 -29.56
C PHE A 187 -1.84 4.36 -28.87
N ASP A 188 -3.14 4.18 -28.64
CA ASP A 188 -3.71 3.08 -27.86
C ASP A 188 -5.14 2.74 -28.33
N GLY A 189 -5.54 1.47 -28.18
CA GLY A 189 -6.77 0.91 -28.74
C GLY A 189 -6.80 0.90 -30.28
N GLN A 190 -7.97 1.09 -30.91
CA GLN A 190 -8.13 1.13 -32.38
C GLN A 190 -9.16 2.16 -32.86
N VAL A 191 -8.92 2.76 -34.03
CA VAL A 191 -9.82 3.75 -34.65
C VAL A 191 -10.23 3.32 -36.05
N ARG A 192 -11.54 3.31 -36.32
CA ARG A 192 -12.11 3.03 -37.65
C ARG A 192 -12.28 4.34 -38.42
N ALA A 193 -11.38 4.60 -39.36
CA ALA A 193 -11.48 5.73 -40.30
C ALA A 193 -12.31 5.33 -41.52
N TYR A 194 -13.29 6.13 -41.90
CA TYR A 194 -14.16 5.84 -43.05
C TYR A 194 -14.72 7.09 -43.75
N ASN A 195 -14.95 6.98 -45.05
CA ASN A 195 -15.67 7.96 -45.87
C ASN A 195 -16.43 7.24 -47.00
N ALA A 196 -17.08 8.00 -47.89
CA ALA A 196 -17.85 7.45 -49.01
C ALA A 196 -17.03 6.59 -50.01
N MET A 197 -15.70 6.70 -50.00
CA MET A 197 -14.81 5.93 -50.90
C MET A 197 -14.27 4.64 -50.25
N GLY A 198 -14.47 4.44 -48.94
CA GLY A 198 -14.05 3.22 -48.22
C GLY A 198 -13.65 3.48 -46.76
N SER A 199 -13.05 2.46 -46.13
CA SER A 199 -12.63 2.49 -44.73
C SER A 199 -11.25 1.82 -44.51
N ALA A 200 -10.62 2.16 -43.39
CA ALA A 200 -9.42 1.53 -42.87
C ALA A 200 -9.49 1.43 -41.33
N GLN A 201 -9.01 0.32 -40.77
CA GLN A 201 -8.87 0.12 -39.32
C GLN A 201 -7.45 0.51 -38.91
N ILE A 202 -7.31 1.57 -38.12
CA ILE A 202 -6.03 2.09 -37.66
C ILE A 202 -5.70 1.47 -36.30
N LYS A 203 -4.47 0.97 -36.17
CA LYS A 203 -3.91 0.35 -34.96
C LYS A 203 -2.70 1.18 -34.47
N PRO A 204 -2.24 1.00 -33.22
CA PRO A 204 -1.07 1.70 -32.71
C PRO A 204 0.16 1.47 -33.60
N GLY A 205 0.97 2.51 -33.81
CA GLY A 205 2.11 2.49 -34.73
C GLY A 205 1.77 2.71 -36.21
N PHE A 206 0.51 3.04 -36.53
CA PHE A 206 0.10 3.45 -37.88
C PHE A 206 -0.62 4.82 -37.87
N ILE A 207 -0.48 5.54 -38.99
CA ILE A 207 -1.31 6.69 -39.34
C ILE A 207 -2.33 6.24 -40.39
N GLY A 208 -3.61 6.52 -40.18
CA GLY A 208 -4.61 6.51 -41.24
C GLY A 208 -4.61 7.86 -41.95
N VAL A 209 -4.18 7.89 -43.22
CA VAL A 209 -4.16 9.11 -44.05
C VAL A 209 -5.33 9.06 -45.03
N THR A 210 -6.09 10.15 -45.12
CA THR A 210 -7.21 10.30 -46.05
C THR A 210 -7.10 11.61 -46.83
N PRO A 211 -6.50 11.58 -48.03
CA PRO A 211 -6.48 12.73 -48.93
C PRO A 211 -7.86 13.04 -49.50
N GLN A 212 -8.06 14.30 -49.90
CA GLN A 212 -9.29 14.78 -50.52
C GLN A 212 -9.75 13.87 -51.66
N GLY A 213 -11.01 13.43 -51.60
CA GLY A 213 -11.64 12.59 -52.63
C GLY A 213 -11.11 11.15 -52.73
N LYS A 214 -10.27 10.68 -51.79
CA LYS A 214 -9.73 9.32 -51.77
C LYS A 214 -10.21 8.53 -50.55
N LYS A 215 -10.12 7.20 -50.62
CA LYS A 215 -10.37 6.33 -49.46
C LYS A 215 -9.22 6.45 -48.43
N PRO A 216 -9.49 6.21 -47.14
CA PRO A 216 -8.45 6.10 -46.13
C PRO A 216 -7.45 4.98 -46.46
N TYR A 217 -6.17 5.17 -46.15
CA TYR A 217 -5.15 4.13 -46.20
C TYR A 217 -4.21 4.21 -45.00
N LEU A 218 -3.54 3.10 -44.68
CA LEU A 218 -2.57 3.02 -43.59
C LEU A 218 -1.17 3.35 -44.08
N GLN A 219 -0.46 4.17 -43.30
CA GLN A 219 0.96 4.46 -43.43
C GLN A 219 1.65 4.06 -42.12
N ALA A 220 2.78 3.33 -42.21
CA ALA A 220 3.55 2.96 -41.03
C ALA A 220 4.17 4.20 -40.37
N LEU A 221 4.13 4.28 -39.04
CA LEU A 221 4.73 5.38 -38.28
C LEU A 221 6.24 5.14 -38.15
N LEU A 222 7.05 6.11 -38.60
CA LEU A 222 8.53 6.06 -38.57
C LEU A 222 9.14 6.56 -37.24
N ILE A 223 8.30 6.95 -36.29
CA ILE A 223 8.63 7.64 -35.04
C ILE A 223 7.76 7.03 -33.92
N LYS A 224 8.06 7.27 -32.65
CA LYS A 224 7.14 6.94 -31.54
C LYS A 224 5.82 7.73 -31.69
N PRO A 225 4.64 7.12 -31.45
CA PRO A 225 3.37 7.86 -31.36
C PRO A 225 3.47 9.09 -30.44
N GLU A 226 4.08 8.92 -29.27
CA GLU A 226 4.31 9.94 -28.23
C GLU A 226 4.93 11.25 -28.75
N ASP A 227 5.71 11.21 -29.83
CA ASP A 227 6.33 12.41 -30.39
C ASP A 227 5.32 13.33 -31.11
N ALA A 228 4.16 12.80 -31.51
CA ALA A 228 3.09 13.59 -32.14
C ALA A 228 2.31 14.48 -31.14
N VAL A 229 2.57 14.35 -29.83
CA VAL A 229 2.01 15.18 -28.74
C VAL A 229 3.07 15.96 -27.96
N GLN A 230 4.26 16.17 -28.54
CA GLN A 230 5.34 17.00 -27.95
C GLN A 230 4.91 18.46 -27.66
N TRP A 231 3.86 18.94 -28.35
CA TRP A 231 3.20 20.25 -28.14
C TRP A 231 2.18 20.24 -26.99
N ALA A 232 1.74 19.07 -26.53
CA ALA A 232 0.85 18.91 -25.38
C ALA A 232 1.62 18.81 -24.05
N LEU A 233 2.96 18.67 -24.08
CA LEU A 233 3.80 18.61 -22.87
C LEU A 233 3.73 19.90 -22.03
N TYR A 234 4.06 19.73 -20.74
CA TYR A 234 4.29 20.83 -19.81
C TYR A 234 5.79 21.15 -19.69
N TYR A 235 6.12 22.43 -19.70
CA TYR A 235 7.49 22.94 -19.54
C TYR A 235 7.53 23.86 -18.32
N PRO A 236 8.30 23.53 -17.25
CA PRO A 236 8.32 24.34 -16.04
C PRO A 236 8.94 25.73 -16.28
N PRO A 237 8.39 26.80 -15.70
CA PRO A 237 8.92 28.15 -15.89
C PRO A 237 10.28 28.34 -15.21
N LEU A 238 11.25 28.87 -15.97
CA LEU A 238 12.54 29.37 -15.47
C LEU A 238 12.58 30.89 -15.31
N LEU A 239 12.07 31.60 -16.31
CA LEU A 239 12.20 33.05 -16.43
C LEU A 239 10.87 33.72 -16.09
N ASP A 240 10.90 34.64 -15.13
CA ASP A 240 9.72 35.43 -14.82
C ASP A 240 9.47 36.47 -15.93
N TYR A 241 8.28 36.39 -16.53
CA TYR A 241 7.81 37.36 -17.53
C TYR A 241 7.27 38.64 -16.88
N LYS A 242 7.00 38.64 -15.57
CA LYS A 242 6.44 39.81 -14.85
C LYS A 242 7.41 40.99 -14.82
N LYS A 243 8.70 40.79 -15.11
CA LYS A 243 9.69 41.85 -15.37
C LYS A 243 9.34 42.78 -16.55
N PHE A 244 8.40 42.38 -17.41
CA PHE A 244 7.87 43.18 -18.52
C PHE A 244 6.46 43.76 -18.27
N LEU A 245 5.92 43.61 -17.06
CA LEU A 245 4.61 44.16 -16.70
C LEU A 245 4.73 45.53 -16.04
N ALA A 246 3.64 46.31 -16.08
CA ALA A 246 3.55 47.55 -15.32
C ALA A 246 3.55 47.26 -13.81
N PRO A 247 4.21 48.09 -12.97
CA PRO A 247 4.11 47.98 -11.52
C PRO A 247 2.65 47.98 -11.04
N ASN A 248 2.32 47.08 -10.12
CA ASN A 248 0.97 46.86 -9.58
C ASN A 248 -0.08 46.27 -10.55
N THR A 249 0.33 45.64 -11.66
CA THR A 249 -0.59 44.84 -12.51
C THR A 249 -1.28 43.75 -11.67
N SER A 250 -2.62 43.74 -11.61
CA SER A 250 -3.39 42.82 -10.75
C SER A 250 -3.27 41.35 -11.18
N PRO A 251 -3.53 40.35 -10.32
CA PRO A 251 -3.46 38.94 -10.69
C PRO A 251 -4.34 38.58 -11.91
N SER A 252 -5.54 39.15 -12.00
CA SER A 252 -6.43 38.96 -13.17
C SER A 252 -5.90 39.66 -14.43
N GLN A 253 -5.24 40.81 -14.29
CA GLN A 253 -4.58 41.47 -15.42
C GLN A 253 -3.32 40.71 -15.88
N GLN A 254 -2.58 40.06 -14.98
CA GLN A 254 -1.37 39.29 -15.31
C GLN A 254 -1.67 38.17 -16.32
N GLN A 255 -2.81 37.48 -16.17
CA GLN A 255 -3.27 36.45 -17.12
C GLN A 255 -3.57 37.04 -18.51
N THR A 256 -4.32 38.14 -18.56
CA THR A 256 -4.65 38.85 -19.81
C THR A 256 -3.40 39.40 -20.50
N VAL A 257 -2.41 39.92 -19.76
CA VAL A 257 -1.17 40.38 -20.37
C VAL A 257 -0.28 39.21 -20.79
N LYS A 258 -0.29 38.06 -20.09
CA LYS A 258 0.38 36.83 -20.54
C LYS A 258 -0.15 36.38 -21.92
N SER A 259 -1.48 36.39 -22.13
CA SER A 259 -2.06 36.05 -23.44
C SER A 259 -1.83 37.12 -24.50
N GLN A 260 -1.88 38.41 -24.15
CA GLN A 260 -1.56 39.50 -25.08
C GLN A 260 -0.08 39.50 -25.52
N LEU A 261 0.85 39.18 -24.62
CA LEU A 261 2.27 38.99 -24.95
C LEU A 261 2.44 37.83 -25.93
N LEU A 262 1.82 36.67 -25.65
CA LEU A 262 1.83 35.51 -26.56
C LEU A 262 1.28 35.85 -27.96
N GLU A 263 0.27 36.71 -28.07
CA GLU A 263 -0.25 37.15 -29.38
C GLU A 263 0.66 38.21 -30.06
N ASN A 264 1.17 39.20 -29.31
CA ASN A 264 1.73 40.45 -29.86
C ASN A 264 3.18 40.77 -29.45
N PHE A 265 3.97 39.77 -29.04
CA PHE A 265 5.34 39.92 -28.51
C PHE A 265 6.22 40.98 -29.18
N ASP A 266 6.32 40.96 -30.51
CA ASP A 266 7.25 41.80 -31.26
C ASP A 266 6.78 43.25 -31.47
N THR A 267 5.51 43.54 -31.14
CA THR A 267 4.93 44.89 -31.14
C THR A 267 4.68 45.43 -29.73
N ALA A 268 4.58 44.57 -28.73
CA ALA A 268 4.40 44.94 -27.32
C ALA A 268 5.66 45.56 -26.68
N ILE A 269 6.86 45.17 -27.15
CA ILE A 269 8.15 45.71 -26.69
C ILE A 269 8.91 46.32 -27.87
N PRO A 270 9.29 47.62 -27.82
CA PRO A 270 10.01 48.30 -28.89
C PRO A 270 11.31 47.60 -29.32
N SER A 271 11.64 47.62 -30.61
CA SER A 271 12.77 46.86 -31.18
C SER A 271 14.15 47.19 -30.60
N ASN A 272 14.33 48.36 -29.97
CA ASN A 272 15.56 48.74 -29.27
C ASN A 272 15.66 48.15 -27.84
N GLN A 273 14.62 47.46 -27.36
CA GLN A 273 14.57 46.74 -26.08
C GLN A 273 14.50 45.21 -26.27
N GLN A 274 14.55 44.72 -27.51
CA GLN A 274 14.49 43.29 -27.86
C GLN A 274 15.88 42.63 -27.76
N ASP A 275 16.45 42.63 -26.55
CA ASP A 275 17.73 42.01 -26.24
C ASP A 275 17.66 40.47 -26.09
N ASN A 276 18.79 39.84 -25.76
CA ASN A 276 18.83 38.39 -25.56
C ASN A 276 17.95 37.91 -24.39
N GLY A 277 17.73 38.73 -23.36
CA GLY A 277 16.87 38.41 -22.22
C GLY A 277 15.37 38.54 -22.54
N PHE A 278 15.00 39.47 -23.42
CA PHE A 278 13.69 39.51 -24.06
C PHE A 278 13.46 38.24 -24.90
N LEU A 279 14.40 37.89 -25.78
CA LEU A 279 14.28 36.69 -26.62
C LEU A 279 14.20 35.40 -25.78
N ALA A 280 14.98 35.30 -24.69
CA ALA A 280 14.95 34.15 -23.79
C ALA A 280 13.59 34.06 -23.06
N THR A 281 13.02 35.19 -22.63
CA THR A 281 11.70 35.22 -21.99
C THR A 281 10.58 34.92 -23.00
N LYS A 282 10.71 35.36 -24.26
CA LYS A 282 9.82 34.98 -25.37
C LYS A 282 9.85 33.48 -25.64
N ALA A 283 11.04 32.87 -25.67
CA ALA A 283 11.19 31.42 -25.75
C ALA A 283 10.56 30.70 -24.54
N SER A 284 10.77 31.22 -23.31
CA SER A 284 10.17 30.67 -22.09
C SER A 284 8.63 30.72 -22.09
N LEU A 285 8.03 31.77 -22.65
CA LEU A 285 6.58 31.86 -22.78
C LEU A 285 6.03 30.98 -23.90
N LEU A 286 6.74 30.85 -25.03
CA LEU A 286 6.41 29.86 -26.08
C LEU A 286 6.44 28.41 -25.56
N LEU A 287 7.39 28.08 -24.67
CA LEU A 287 7.43 26.79 -23.99
C LEU A 287 6.19 26.56 -23.10
N SER A 288 5.68 27.60 -22.42
CA SER A 288 4.47 27.48 -21.59
C SER A 288 3.21 27.08 -22.38
N VAL A 289 3.20 27.34 -23.69
CA VAL A 289 2.14 26.92 -24.64
C VAL A 289 2.59 25.80 -25.59
N GLY A 290 3.63 25.05 -25.21
CA GLY A 290 4.10 23.85 -25.92
C GLY A 290 4.81 24.10 -27.26
N ARG A 291 5.07 25.36 -27.66
CA ARG A 291 5.70 25.71 -28.94
C ARG A 291 7.23 25.60 -28.87
N ALA A 292 7.71 24.42 -28.47
CA ALA A 292 9.12 24.13 -28.23
C ALA A 292 10.01 24.36 -29.46
N ASP A 293 9.51 24.13 -30.67
CA ASP A 293 10.31 24.28 -31.89
C ASP A 293 10.56 25.76 -32.24
N GLU A 294 9.56 26.64 -32.06
CA GLU A 294 9.74 28.10 -32.17
C GLU A 294 10.64 28.63 -31.04
N ALA A 295 10.52 28.08 -29.82
CA ALA A 295 11.43 28.39 -28.72
C ALA A 295 12.88 27.99 -29.04
N GLN A 296 13.11 26.80 -29.62
CA GLN A 296 14.44 26.36 -30.07
C GLN A 296 15.01 27.26 -31.17
N GLN A 297 14.20 27.78 -32.09
CA GLN A 297 14.64 28.75 -33.10
C GLN A 297 15.10 30.07 -32.46
N LEU A 298 14.35 30.62 -31.49
CA LEU A 298 14.77 31.84 -30.76
C LEU A 298 16.04 31.61 -29.93
N ILE A 299 16.15 30.45 -29.27
CA ILE A 299 17.34 30.02 -28.54
C ILE A 299 18.55 29.91 -29.48
N GLY A 300 18.37 29.40 -30.70
CA GLY A 300 19.38 29.40 -31.76
C GLY A 300 19.87 30.82 -32.08
N GLN A 301 18.95 31.75 -32.34
CA GLN A 301 19.28 33.16 -32.62
C GLN A 301 20.02 33.85 -31.45
N ILE A 302 19.70 33.50 -30.20
CA ILE A 302 20.45 33.99 -29.03
C ILE A 302 21.88 33.42 -29.06
N LEU A 303 22.06 32.13 -29.32
CA LEU A 303 23.37 31.47 -29.35
C LEU A 303 24.24 31.86 -30.56
N GLU A 304 23.64 32.28 -31.66
CA GLU A 304 24.34 32.89 -32.80
C GLU A 304 24.91 34.28 -32.45
N ARG A 305 24.19 35.06 -31.63
CA ARG A 305 24.61 36.40 -31.15
C ARG A 305 25.57 36.32 -29.97
N ASP A 306 25.35 35.36 -29.07
CA ASP A 306 26.09 35.12 -27.83
C ASP A 306 26.27 33.60 -27.62
N PRO A 307 27.36 33.00 -28.15
CA PRO A 307 27.63 31.56 -28.01
C PRO A 307 27.86 31.07 -26.57
N LYS A 308 27.88 31.98 -25.59
CA LYS A 308 28.00 31.67 -24.16
C LYS A 308 26.76 32.07 -23.37
N ASN A 309 25.63 32.35 -24.02
CA ASN A 309 24.45 32.81 -23.30
C ASN A 309 23.92 31.79 -22.29
N SER A 310 23.95 32.17 -21.01
CA SER A 310 23.59 31.28 -19.89
C SER A 310 22.09 30.93 -19.87
N GLU A 311 21.21 31.91 -20.13
CA GLU A 311 19.76 31.68 -20.17
C GLU A 311 19.35 30.78 -21.33
N ALA A 312 19.98 30.93 -22.50
CA ALA A 312 19.74 30.06 -23.66
C ALA A 312 20.04 28.59 -23.34
N PHE A 313 21.20 28.27 -22.76
CA PHE A 313 21.53 26.89 -22.36
C PHE A 313 20.63 26.37 -21.23
N ALA A 314 20.19 27.23 -20.31
CA ALA A 314 19.22 26.88 -19.26
C ALA A 314 17.86 26.48 -19.85
N LEU A 315 17.37 27.20 -20.86
CA LEU A 315 16.14 26.87 -21.59
C LEU A 315 16.29 25.57 -22.41
N GLN A 316 17.44 25.33 -23.05
CA GLN A 316 17.71 24.04 -23.71
C GLN A 316 17.68 22.88 -22.70
N ALA A 317 18.26 23.07 -21.51
CA ALA A 317 18.24 22.05 -20.46
C ALA A 317 16.81 21.71 -20.00
N ILE A 318 15.89 22.68 -19.93
CA ILE A 318 14.49 22.42 -19.60
C ILE A 318 13.73 21.73 -20.73
N ILE A 319 14.03 22.02 -21.99
CA ILE A 319 13.49 21.26 -23.12
C ILE A 319 13.97 19.79 -23.05
N ALA A 320 15.23 19.56 -22.66
CA ALA A 320 15.75 18.21 -22.43
C ALA A 320 15.10 17.52 -21.21
N VAL A 321 14.86 18.23 -20.10
CA VAL A 321 14.12 17.75 -18.92
C VAL A 321 12.71 17.28 -19.29
N SER A 322 11.90 18.13 -19.93
CA SER A 322 10.53 17.79 -20.33
C SER A 322 10.47 16.67 -21.39
N LYS A 323 11.56 16.44 -22.13
CA LYS A 323 11.70 15.32 -23.09
C LYS A 323 12.43 14.09 -22.50
N ASN A 324 12.61 14.04 -21.17
CA ASN A 324 13.28 12.98 -20.39
C ASN A 324 14.71 12.62 -20.87
N ARG A 325 15.44 13.61 -21.43
CA ARG A 325 16.80 13.44 -21.96
C ARG A 325 17.83 13.78 -20.89
N GLN A 326 17.99 12.87 -19.94
CA GLN A 326 18.64 13.10 -18.64
C GLN A 326 20.08 13.64 -18.75
N ASP A 327 20.92 13.01 -19.56
CA ASP A 327 22.33 13.41 -19.72
C ASP A 327 22.49 14.69 -20.54
N GLU A 328 21.64 14.89 -21.56
CA GLU A 328 21.58 16.12 -22.37
C GLU A 328 21.21 17.31 -21.46
N ALA A 329 20.19 17.15 -20.60
CA ALA A 329 19.76 18.15 -19.64
C ALA A 329 20.87 18.56 -18.66
N LEU A 330 21.61 17.60 -18.10
CA LEU A 330 22.71 17.92 -17.18
C LEU A 330 23.85 18.64 -17.90
N ALA A 331 24.28 18.16 -19.07
CA ALA A 331 25.37 18.78 -19.82
C ALA A 331 25.02 20.24 -20.20
N LEU A 332 23.78 20.49 -20.61
CA LEU A 332 23.28 21.84 -20.92
C LEU A 332 23.18 22.72 -19.67
N ALA A 333 22.67 22.21 -18.54
CA ALA A 333 22.56 22.98 -17.31
C ALA A 333 23.93 23.29 -16.68
N GLN A 334 24.86 22.34 -16.68
CA GLN A 334 26.25 22.57 -16.26
C GLN A 334 26.95 23.60 -17.16
N LYS A 335 26.69 23.58 -18.47
CA LYS A 335 27.18 24.61 -19.41
C LYS A 335 26.55 25.98 -19.16
N ALA A 336 25.26 26.04 -18.82
CA ALA A 336 24.57 27.27 -18.45
C ALA A 336 25.20 27.92 -17.21
N VAL A 337 25.43 27.15 -16.14
CA VAL A 337 26.07 27.62 -14.89
C VAL A 337 27.55 27.92 -15.12
N GLY A 338 28.27 27.11 -15.91
CA GLY A 338 29.67 27.36 -16.26
C GLY A 338 29.89 28.64 -17.05
N ASN A 339 28.90 29.08 -17.84
CA ASN A 339 28.92 30.37 -18.52
C ASN A 339 28.53 31.55 -17.61
N ASN A 340 27.64 31.36 -16.63
CA ASN A 340 27.35 32.35 -15.60
C ASN A 340 26.90 31.70 -14.27
N VAL A 341 27.83 31.62 -13.31
CA VAL A 341 27.62 31.08 -11.96
C VAL A 341 26.57 31.86 -11.16
N LYS A 342 26.27 33.11 -11.52
CA LYS A 342 25.27 33.96 -10.86
C LYS A 342 23.89 33.95 -11.52
N SER A 343 23.68 33.16 -12.58
CA SER A 343 22.35 33.05 -13.19
C SER A 343 21.43 32.15 -12.36
N SER A 344 20.44 32.76 -11.69
CA SER A 344 19.36 32.05 -10.99
C SER A 344 18.66 31.04 -11.90
N ALA A 345 18.36 31.44 -13.14
CA ALA A 345 17.74 30.56 -14.14
C ALA A 345 18.63 29.35 -14.50
N ALA A 346 19.96 29.50 -14.57
CA ALA A 346 20.87 28.39 -14.82
C ALA A 346 20.99 27.45 -13.61
N LEU A 347 21.01 28.01 -12.39
CA LEU A 347 21.03 27.24 -11.15
C LEU A 347 19.70 26.49 -10.93
N LEU A 348 18.56 27.07 -11.31
CA LEU A 348 17.27 26.39 -11.38
C LEU A 348 17.26 25.29 -12.45
N ALA A 349 17.76 25.54 -13.66
CA ALA A 349 17.88 24.51 -14.69
C ALA A 349 18.78 23.34 -14.23
N LEU A 350 19.85 23.62 -13.48
CA LEU A 350 20.69 22.61 -12.86
C LEU A 350 19.96 21.86 -11.74
N SER A 351 19.11 22.54 -10.96
CA SER A 351 18.21 21.91 -9.99
C SER A 351 17.19 20.96 -10.65
N TYR A 352 16.64 21.32 -11.82
CA TYR A 352 15.76 20.43 -12.60
C TYR A 352 16.54 19.25 -13.21
N ALA A 353 17.71 19.49 -13.80
CA ALA A 353 18.56 18.42 -14.36
C ALA A 353 19.03 17.42 -13.28
N TYR A 354 19.42 17.90 -12.09
CA TYR A 354 19.75 17.04 -10.97
C TYR A 354 18.53 16.25 -10.45
N GLN A 355 17.32 16.82 -10.42
CA GLN A 355 16.12 16.05 -10.07
C GLN A 355 15.80 14.95 -11.10
N VAL A 356 15.96 15.21 -12.40
CA VAL A 356 15.79 14.19 -13.46
C VAL A 356 16.88 13.13 -13.44
N LEU A 357 18.07 13.43 -12.90
CA LEU A 357 19.11 12.46 -12.56
C LEU A 357 19.03 11.96 -11.10
N PHE A 358 17.92 12.27 -10.41
CA PHE A 358 17.56 11.75 -9.09
C PHE A 358 18.53 12.13 -7.95
N LYS A 359 19.31 13.18 -8.17
CA LYS A 359 20.29 13.80 -7.27
C LYS A 359 19.64 14.91 -6.44
N LEU A 360 18.73 14.52 -5.54
CA LEU A 360 17.91 15.49 -4.80
C LEU A 360 18.67 16.39 -3.83
N PRO A 361 19.70 15.94 -3.09
CA PRO A 361 20.54 16.82 -2.29
C PRO A 361 21.25 17.88 -3.16
N GLU A 362 21.83 17.49 -4.30
CA GLU A 362 22.48 18.41 -5.23
C GLU A 362 21.46 19.33 -5.94
N ALA A 363 20.25 18.85 -6.23
CA ALA A 363 19.16 19.66 -6.76
C ALA A 363 18.69 20.73 -5.76
N LEU A 364 18.62 20.38 -4.46
CA LEU A 364 18.29 21.32 -3.38
C LEU A 364 19.43 22.33 -3.19
N GLN A 365 20.69 21.88 -3.20
CA GLN A 365 21.86 22.75 -3.13
C GLN A 365 21.90 23.75 -4.30
N ALA A 366 21.57 23.32 -5.52
CA ALA A 366 21.47 24.20 -6.69
C ALA A 366 20.32 25.23 -6.55
N ALA A 367 19.17 24.83 -6.01
CA ALA A 367 18.07 25.75 -5.73
C ALA A 367 18.41 26.75 -4.60
N GLN A 368 19.09 26.31 -3.54
CA GLN A 368 19.60 27.17 -2.48
C GLN A 368 20.65 28.17 -3.00
N ALA A 369 21.52 27.75 -3.93
CA ALA A 369 22.46 28.65 -4.60
C ALA A 369 21.75 29.70 -5.48
N ALA A 370 20.65 29.33 -6.14
CA ALA A 370 19.79 30.29 -6.86
C ALA A 370 19.17 31.32 -5.89
N LEU A 371 18.73 30.89 -4.70
CA LEU A 371 18.14 31.78 -3.68
C LEU A 371 19.16 32.80 -3.15
N GLN A 372 20.46 32.46 -3.15
CA GLN A 372 21.52 33.42 -2.82
C GLN A 372 21.70 34.51 -3.89
N GLN A 373 21.28 34.27 -5.14
CA GLN A 373 21.30 35.29 -6.20
C GLN A 373 19.99 36.11 -6.21
N GLU A 374 18.84 35.47 -5.92
CA GLU A 374 17.53 36.11 -5.89
C GLU A 374 16.75 35.77 -4.58
N PRO A 375 17.04 36.42 -3.44
CA PRO A 375 16.49 36.04 -2.13
C PRO A 375 14.96 36.15 -1.99
N THR A 376 14.28 36.83 -2.91
CA THR A 376 12.82 37.00 -2.95
C THR A 376 12.15 36.26 -4.11
N SER A 377 12.87 35.40 -4.85
CA SER A 377 12.32 34.71 -6.03
C SER A 377 11.33 33.62 -5.62
N ALA A 378 10.05 33.87 -5.89
CA ALA A 378 8.96 32.94 -5.58
C ALA A 378 9.09 31.60 -6.32
N LEU A 379 9.66 31.61 -7.54
CA LEU A 379 10.01 30.39 -8.29
C LEU A 379 11.05 29.55 -7.54
N VAL A 380 12.11 30.19 -7.00
CA VAL A 380 13.16 29.49 -6.25
C VAL A 380 12.65 28.96 -4.92
N LEU A 381 11.87 29.75 -4.18
CA LEU A 381 11.26 29.31 -2.92
C LEU A 381 10.29 28.14 -3.13
N ALA A 382 9.51 28.15 -4.22
CA ALA A 382 8.66 27.03 -4.59
C ALA A 382 9.49 25.79 -5.00
N ARG A 383 10.61 25.98 -5.70
CA ARG A 383 11.53 24.90 -6.06
C ARG A 383 12.17 24.25 -4.84
N ILE A 384 12.59 25.04 -3.85
CA ILE A 384 13.10 24.55 -2.56
C ILE A 384 12.01 23.75 -1.85
N SER A 385 10.78 24.27 -1.76
CA SER A 385 9.65 23.56 -1.17
C SER A 385 9.42 22.18 -1.80
N GLU A 386 9.36 22.09 -3.14
CA GLU A 386 9.18 20.83 -3.88
C GLU A 386 10.25 19.77 -3.49
N LEU A 387 11.51 20.20 -3.39
CA LEU A 387 12.64 19.32 -3.08
C LEU A 387 12.70 18.93 -1.60
N GLN A 388 12.32 19.82 -0.68
CA GLN A 388 12.21 19.51 0.75
C GLN A 388 11.05 18.54 1.04
N LEU A 389 9.89 18.73 0.40
CA LEU A 389 8.78 17.77 0.46
C LEU A 389 9.20 16.39 -0.06
N SER A 390 10.01 16.35 -1.12
CA SER A 390 10.59 15.12 -1.67
C SER A 390 11.56 14.44 -0.69
N LEU A 391 12.49 15.19 -0.08
CA LEU A 391 13.48 14.64 0.86
C LEU A 391 12.84 14.10 2.17
N GLY A 392 11.57 14.43 2.44
CA GLY A 392 10.81 14.03 3.63
C GLY A 392 10.61 15.17 4.63
N GLU A 393 11.20 16.34 4.39
CA GLU A 393 11.30 17.49 5.30
C GLU A 393 10.00 18.32 5.35
N ARG A 394 8.84 17.67 5.57
CA ARG A 394 7.50 18.26 5.39
C ARG A 394 7.30 19.62 6.07
N ASP A 395 7.82 19.78 7.28
CA ASP A 395 7.68 21.01 8.05
C ASP A 395 8.52 22.17 7.45
N GLN A 396 9.70 21.87 6.89
CA GLN A 396 10.51 22.85 6.15
C GLN A 396 9.90 23.15 4.79
N GLY A 397 9.46 22.12 4.05
CA GLY A 397 8.81 22.26 2.75
C GLY A 397 7.53 23.11 2.81
N LEU A 398 6.75 23.00 3.90
CA LEU A 398 5.61 23.88 4.15
C LEU A 398 6.04 25.33 4.43
N ALA A 399 7.09 25.55 5.23
CA ALA A 399 7.61 26.89 5.48
C ALA A 399 8.10 27.56 4.18
N ALA A 400 8.82 26.82 3.33
CA ALA A 400 9.24 27.28 2.01
C ALA A 400 8.05 27.56 1.07
N ALA A 401 7.00 26.72 1.08
CA ALA A 401 5.78 26.97 0.31
C ALA A 401 5.05 28.25 0.74
N GLN A 402 4.96 28.48 2.06
CA GLN A 402 4.35 29.69 2.61
C GLN A 402 5.16 30.93 2.25
N GLN A 403 6.50 30.86 2.31
CA GLN A 403 7.38 31.94 1.84
C GLN A 403 7.20 32.20 0.33
N ALA A 404 7.15 31.15 -0.50
CA ALA A 404 6.94 31.26 -1.94
C ALA A 404 5.61 31.97 -2.27
N ARG A 405 4.50 31.55 -1.64
CA ARG A 405 3.18 32.19 -1.81
C ARG A 405 3.18 33.64 -1.31
N ASN A 406 3.87 33.94 -0.22
CA ASN A 406 3.96 35.29 0.30
C ASN A 406 4.83 36.21 -0.57
N ALA A 407 5.78 35.65 -1.34
CA ALA A 407 6.59 36.37 -2.32
C ALA A 407 5.82 36.61 -3.63
N ASP A 408 5.08 35.61 -4.14
CA ASP A 408 4.13 35.79 -5.24
C ASP A 408 2.88 34.90 -5.09
N PRO A 409 1.72 35.47 -4.68
CA PRO A 409 0.46 34.74 -4.57
C PRO A 409 -0.24 34.54 -5.93
N ALA A 410 0.22 35.23 -6.98
CA ALA A 410 -0.29 35.22 -8.35
C ALA A 410 0.61 34.39 -9.31
N LEU A 411 1.41 33.47 -8.76
CA LEU A 411 2.18 32.47 -9.48
C LEU A 411 1.61 31.09 -9.12
N ALA A 412 0.93 30.43 -10.06
CA ALA A 412 0.24 29.15 -9.82
C ALA A 412 1.13 28.12 -9.11
N ARG A 413 2.43 28.08 -9.44
CA ARG A 413 3.40 27.15 -8.86
C ARG A 413 3.54 27.28 -7.34
N THR A 414 3.39 28.48 -6.76
CA THR A 414 3.49 28.68 -5.30
C THR A 414 2.30 28.06 -4.58
N GLN A 415 1.10 28.17 -5.16
CA GLN A 415 -0.11 27.53 -4.69
C GLN A 415 -0.05 25.99 -4.90
N THR A 416 0.49 25.52 -6.03
CA THR A 416 0.70 24.09 -6.31
C THR A 416 1.56 23.42 -5.23
N VAL A 417 2.74 23.97 -4.91
CA VAL A 417 3.62 23.37 -3.87
C VAL A 417 3.04 23.51 -2.47
N LEU A 418 2.27 24.58 -2.19
CA LEU A 418 1.56 24.73 -0.93
C LEU A 418 0.44 23.69 -0.76
N GLY A 419 -0.28 23.37 -1.84
CA GLY A 419 -1.25 22.27 -1.87
C GLY A 419 -0.60 20.93 -1.55
N PHE A 420 0.56 20.64 -2.16
CA PHE A 420 1.33 19.42 -1.85
C PHE A 420 1.87 19.41 -0.41
N ALA A 421 2.30 20.55 0.12
CA ALA A 421 2.74 20.65 1.51
C ALA A 421 1.61 20.36 2.52
N TYR A 422 0.41 20.91 2.28
CA TYR A 422 -0.77 20.59 3.09
C TYR A 422 -1.20 19.12 2.93
N LEU A 423 -1.18 18.56 1.71
CA LEU A 423 -1.50 17.16 1.46
C LEU A 423 -0.52 16.19 2.15
N ALA A 424 0.77 16.52 2.18
CA ALA A 424 1.80 15.75 2.90
C ALA A 424 1.63 15.78 4.43
N GLN A 425 0.96 16.81 4.96
CA GLN A 425 0.48 16.91 6.35
C GLN A 425 -0.95 16.41 6.55
N VAL A 426 -1.55 15.70 5.57
CA VAL A 426 -2.92 15.14 5.60
C VAL A 426 -4.03 16.22 5.67
N ASN A 427 -3.69 17.50 5.50
CA ASN A 427 -4.60 18.63 5.61
C ASN A 427 -5.38 18.88 4.30
N THR A 428 -6.30 17.95 3.97
CA THR A 428 -6.98 17.86 2.66
C THR A 428 -7.79 19.10 2.28
N GLN A 429 -8.41 19.80 3.22
CA GLN A 429 -9.18 21.02 2.90
C GLN A 429 -8.27 22.12 2.33
N PHE A 430 -7.25 22.52 3.08
CA PHE A 430 -6.30 23.56 2.65
C PHE A 430 -5.49 23.12 1.43
N ALA A 431 -5.25 21.81 1.25
CA ALA A 431 -4.69 21.27 0.02
C ALA A 431 -5.62 21.52 -1.17
N GLN A 432 -6.92 21.18 -1.06
CA GLN A 432 -7.91 21.41 -2.11
C GLN A 432 -8.03 22.89 -2.48
N GLU A 433 -8.14 23.77 -1.47
CA GLU A 433 -8.21 25.23 -1.66
C GLU A 433 -6.98 25.77 -2.42
N ALA A 434 -5.77 25.32 -2.05
CA ALA A 434 -4.54 25.72 -2.72
C ALA A 434 -4.44 25.19 -4.17
N PHE A 435 -4.85 23.95 -4.45
CA PHE A 435 -4.86 23.42 -5.82
C PHE A 435 -5.92 24.09 -6.70
N GLN A 436 -7.10 24.41 -6.15
CA GLN A 436 -8.13 25.18 -6.86
C GLN A 436 -7.63 26.60 -7.17
N GLN A 437 -6.89 27.24 -6.25
CA GLN A 437 -6.27 28.54 -6.49
C GLN A 437 -5.06 28.46 -7.46
N ALA A 438 -4.36 27.34 -7.53
CA ALA A 438 -3.35 27.11 -8.56
C ALA A 438 -3.98 27.04 -9.96
N ILE A 439 -5.06 26.27 -10.11
CA ILE A 439 -5.79 26.07 -11.38
C ILE A 439 -6.51 27.34 -11.84
N SER A 440 -6.98 28.20 -10.93
CA SER A 440 -7.56 29.50 -11.29
C SER A 440 -6.52 30.53 -11.76
N ILE A 441 -5.26 30.39 -11.34
CA ILE A 441 -4.13 31.21 -11.84
C ILE A 441 -3.54 30.62 -13.12
N ASP A 442 -3.26 29.32 -13.17
CA ASP A 442 -2.82 28.64 -14.38
C ASP A 442 -3.39 27.22 -14.47
N SER A 443 -4.50 27.12 -15.19
CA SER A 443 -5.23 25.87 -15.47
C SER A 443 -4.41 24.79 -16.18
N SER A 444 -3.19 25.11 -16.62
CA SER A 444 -2.34 24.20 -17.41
C SER A 444 -1.23 23.49 -16.62
N ASP A 445 -1.03 23.76 -15.32
CA ASP A 445 -0.09 22.98 -14.49
C ASP A 445 -0.67 21.57 -14.21
N PRO A 446 -0.14 20.49 -14.82
CA PRO A 446 -0.67 19.14 -14.62
C PRO A 446 -0.49 18.66 -13.18
N LEU A 447 0.47 19.22 -12.44
CA LEU A 447 0.73 18.86 -11.05
C LEU A 447 -0.29 19.48 -10.09
N ALA A 448 -0.93 20.60 -10.45
CA ALA A 448 -2.07 21.12 -9.70
C ALA A 448 -3.31 20.20 -9.83
N TRP A 449 -3.58 19.72 -11.04
CA TRP A 449 -4.63 18.73 -11.31
C TRP A 449 -4.36 17.38 -10.63
N LEU A 450 -3.12 16.88 -10.69
CA LEU A 450 -2.69 15.69 -9.93
C LEU A 450 -2.91 15.89 -8.42
N GLY A 451 -2.49 17.03 -7.87
CA GLY A 451 -2.62 17.34 -6.45
C GLY A 451 -4.08 17.36 -5.98
N TRP A 452 -4.97 17.99 -6.74
CA TRP A 452 -6.41 17.95 -6.47
C TRP A 452 -6.97 16.54 -6.63
N ALA A 453 -6.55 15.78 -7.65
CA ALA A 453 -6.99 14.39 -7.84
C ALA A 453 -6.65 13.50 -6.64
N LEU A 454 -5.40 13.56 -6.15
CA LEU A 454 -4.97 12.82 -4.95
C LEU A 454 -5.72 13.28 -3.69
N THR A 455 -6.08 14.57 -3.61
CA THR A 455 -6.91 15.11 -2.51
C THR A 455 -8.36 14.61 -2.56
N ASP A 456 -8.95 14.53 -3.76
CA ASP A 456 -10.29 13.95 -3.97
C ASP A 456 -10.31 12.44 -3.68
N ILE A 457 -9.30 11.69 -4.14
CA ILE A 457 -9.11 10.27 -3.82
C ILE A 457 -9.02 10.05 -2.31
N ARG A 458 -8.17 10.83 -1.63
CA ARG A 458 -8.01 10.78 -0.16
C ARG A 458 -9.30 11.12 0.60
N THR A 459 -10.14 11.98 0.05
CA THR A 459 -11.48 12.32 0.59
C THR A 459 -12.59 11.41 0.05
N GLY A 460 -12.23 10.24 -0.50
CA GLY A 460 -13.16 9.18 -0.92
C GLY A 460 -13.79 9.36 -2.31
N LYS A 461 -13.62 10.54 -2.94
CA LYS A 461 -14.26 10.95 -4.20
C LYS A 461 -13.54 10.36 -5.43
N LEU A 462 -13.40 9.04 -5.47
CA LEU A 462 -12.49 8.33 -6.39
C LEU A 462 -12.74 8.62 -7.89
N GLU A 463 -13.99 8.67 -8.36
CA GLU A 463 -14.32 9.05 -9.75
C GLU A 463 -13.93 10.51 -10.07
N SER A 464 -14.19 11.43 -9.13
CA SER A 464 -13.80 12.84 -9.21
C SER A 464 -12.28 13.01 -9.25
N GLY A 465 -11.54 12.08 -8.63
CA GLY A 465 -10.09 11.97 -8.73
C GLY A 465 -9.61 11.39 -10.07
N LYS A 466 -10.24 10.32 -10.56
CA LYS A 466 -9.97 9.73 -11.89
C LYS A 466 -10.08 10.79 -12.99
N GLN A 467 -11.18 11.54 -13.05
CA GLN A 467 -11.40 12.61 -14.04
C GLN A 467 -10.30 13.69 -14.02
N LYS A 468 -9.77 14.02 -12.82
CA LYS A 468 -8.66 14.98 -12.67
C LYS A 468 -7.30 14.38 -13.04
N LEU A 469 -7.10 13.08 -12.85
CA LEU A 469 -5.93 12.35 -13.36
C LEU A 469 -5.97 12.21 -14.89
N GLU A 470 -7.14 11.98 -15.49
CA GLU A 470 -7.35 11.99 -16.95
C GLU A 470 -7.03 13.37 -17.53
N THR A 471 -7.49 14.44 -16.88
CA THR A 471 -7.12 15.83 -17.22
C THR A 471 -5.62 16.09 -17.06
N ALA A 472 -5.01 15.72 -15.93
CA ALA A 472 -3.57 15.89 -15.69
C ALA A 472 -2.71 15.14 -16.73
N ALA A 473 -3.09 13.91 -17.08
CA ALA A 473 -2.44 13.11 -18.11
C ALA A 473 -2.74 13.59 -19.54
N ASN A 474 -3.65 14.55 -19.75
CA ASN A 474 -3.89 15.22 -21.04
C ASN A 474 -3.03 16.49 -21.16
N LEU A 475 -2.78 17.17 -20.03
CA LEU A 475 -1.90 18.33 -19.92
C LEU A 475 -0.40 17.96 -19.87
N ASP A 476 -0.07 16.69 -19.65
CA ASP A 476 1.28 16.13 -19.83
C ASP A 476 1.23 14.62 -20.21
N PRO A 477 0.98 14.30 -21.50
CA PRO A 477 0.72 12.91 -21.95
C PRO A 477 1.87 11.91 -21.77
N ASN A 478 3.11 12.41 -21.65
CA ASN A 478 4.31 11.58 -21.51
C ASN A 478 4.72 11.37 -20.05
N ASN A 479 3.93 11.86 -19.08
CA ASN A 479 4.24 11.75 -17.67
C ASN A 479 3.95 10.35 -17.09
N ALA A 480 4.97 9.51 -16.98
CA ALA A 480 4.87 8.16 -16.43
C ALA A 480 4.31 8.13 -14.99
N VAL A 481 4.59 9.15 -14.17
CA VAL A 481 4.11 9.23 -12.78
C VAL A 481 2.61 9.53 -12.73
N ILE A 482 2.12 10.50 -13.51
CA ILE A 482 0.68 10.81 -13.57
C ILE A 482 -0.11 9.61 -14.12
N ARG A 483 0.38 8.96 -15.19
CA ARG A 483 -0.24 7.72 -15.71
C ARG A 483 -0.24 6.57 -14.70
N SER A 484 0.83 6.43 -13.91
CA SER A 484 0.88 5.44 -12.82
C SER A 484 -0.19 5.70 -11.75
N TYR A 485 -0.47 6.96 -11.42
CA TYR A 485 -1.57 7.30 -10.51
C TYR A 485 -2.95 7.11 -11.15
N LEU A 486 -3.11 7.37 -12.45
CA LEU A 486 -4.35 7.10 -13.19
C LEU A 486 -4.65 5.59 -13.24
N GLY A 487 -3.66 4.75 -13.57
CA GLY A 487 -3.79 3.29 -13.53
C GLY A 487 -4.12 2.78 -12.13
N LYS A 488 -3.53 3.37 -11.07
CA LYS A 488 -3.89 3.05 -9.68
C LYS A 488 -5.31 3.50 -9.32
N ALA A 489 -5.82 4.61 -9.87
CA ALA A 489 -7.22 5.01 -9.71
C ALA A 489 -8.18 4.01 -10.40
N HIS A 490 -7.87 3.54 -11.62
CA HIS A 490 -8.65 2.48 -12.27
C HIS A 490 -8.62 1.15 -11.49
N PHE A 491 -7.48 0.78 -10.89
CA PHE A 491 -7.38 -0.37 -9.98
C PHE A 491 -8.34 -0.24 -8.78
N GLU A 492 -8.35 0.92 -8.11
CA GLU A 492 -9.24 1.18 -6.96
C GLU A 492 -10.73 1.24 -7.35
N LEU A 493 -11.03 1.54 -8.62
CA LEU A 493 -12.37 1.44 -9.22
C LEU A 493 -12.74 0.00 -9.66
N ARG A 494 -11.88 -1.00 -9.38
CA ARG A 494 -12.02 -2.40 -9.80
C ARG A 494 -12.16 -2.57 -11.33
N ASN A 495 -11.46 -1.71 -12.10
CA ASN A 495 -11.37 -1.70 -13.56
C ASN A 495 -9.97 -2.12 -14.04
N PRO A 496 -9.65 -3.44 -14.08
CA PRO A 496 -8.29 -3.92 -14.28
C PRO A 496 -7.71 -3.59 -15.67
N ASP A 497 -8.53 -3.63 -16.72
CA ASP A 497 -8.05 -3.52 -18.11
C ASP A 497 -7.47 -2.13 -18.41
N TYR A 498 -8.14 -1.08 -17.91
CA TYR A 498 -7.63 0.30 -17.98
C TYR A 498 -6.45 0.54 -17.04
N ALA A 499 -6.39 -0.14 -15.89
CA ALA A 499 -5.23 -0.07 -15.00
C ALA A 499 -3.97 -0.63 -15.67
N GLU A 500 -4.04 -1.84 -16.25
CA GLU A 500 -2.95 -2.47 -16.98
C GLU A 500 -2.52 -1.65 -18.20
N THR A 501 -3.48 -1.05 -18.90
CA THR A 501 -3.24 -0.14 -20.03
C THR A 501 -2.43 1.09 -19.62
N GLU A 502 -2.82 1.81 -18.55
CA GLU A 502 -2.08 2.99 -18.11
C GLU A 502 -0.71 2.66 -17.48
N PHE A 503 -0.57 1.50 -16.81
CA PHE A 503 0.75 1.03 -16.36
C PHE A 503 1.68 0.68 -17.54
N LYS A 504 1.14 0.06 -18.60
CA LYS A 504 1.88 -0.22 -19.83
C LYS A 504 2.32 1.06 -20.54
N LEU A 505 1.45 2.07 -20.64
CA LEU A 505 1.79 3.38 -21.22
C LEU A 505 2.83 4.12 -20.35
N ALA A 506 2.71 4.09 -19.02
CA ALA A 506 3.72 4.64 -18.11
C ALA A 506 5.10 3.99 -18.29
N LYS A 507 5.18 2.65 -18.40
CA LYS A 507 6.43 1.90 -18.67
C LYS A 507 7.03 2.20 -20.05
N ALA A 508 6.22 2.56 -21.04
CA ALA A 508 6.70 2.95 -22.37
C ALA A 508 7.25 4.39 -22.40
N ASN A 509 6.68 5.28 -21.57
CA ASN A 509 7.08 6.67 -21.43
C ASN A 509 8.37 6.83 -20.60
N ASP A 510 8.53 6.08 -19.51
CA ASP A 510 9.79 5.93 -18.79
C ASP A 510 9.98 4.49 -18.30
N SER A 511 10.85 3.74 -18.99
CA SER A 511 11.15 2.35 -18.68
C SER A 511 12.01 2.17 -17.42
N LYS A 512 12.57 3.25 -16.87
CA LYS A 512 13.28 3.25 -15.58
C LYS A 512 12.34 3.48 -14.39
N ASP A 513 11.10 3.94 -14.59
CA ASP A 513 10.16 4.24 -13.50
C ASP A 513 9.74 2.98 -12.74
N PRO A 514 10.11 2.78 -11.45
CA PRO A 514 9.65 1.63 -10.68
C PRO A 514 8.17 1.70 -10.30
N THR A 515 7.53 2.88 -10.38
CA THR A 515 6.15 3.12 -9.95
C THR A 515 5.10 2.29 -10.72
N PRO A 516 5.08 2.28 -12.07
CA PRO A 516 4.13 1.45 -12.80
C PRO A 516 4.43 -0.05 -12.71
N TRP A 517 5.69 -0.47 -12.55
CA TRP A 517 6.02 -1.88 -12.27
C TRP A 517 5.47 -2.32 -10.90
N PHE A 518 5.58 -1.48 -9.87
CA PHE A 518 5.05 -1.76 -8.54
C PHE A 518 3.52 -1.90 -8.51
N TYR A 519 2.79 -0.98 -9.15
CA TYR A 519 1.32 -1.06 -9.17
C TYR A 519 0.79 -2.15 -10.12
N ASP A 520 1.47 -2.43 -11.24
CA ASP A 520 1.13 -3.55 -12.14
C ASP A 520 1.41 -4.91 -11.47
N ALA A 521 2.47 -5.03 -10.67
CA ALA A 521 2.69 -6.21 -9.83
C ALA A 521 1.51 -6.47 -8.88
N ILE A 522 0.99 -5.44 -8.21
CA ILE A 522 -0.18 -5.55 -7.31
C ILE A 522 -1.45 -5.91 -8.11
N LEU A 523 -1.63 -5.33 -9.29
CA LEU A 523 -2.73 -5.69 -10.20
C LEU A 523 -2.67 -7.17 -10.61
N LYS A 524 -1.51 -7.63 -11.11
CA LYS A 524 -1.24 -9.03 -11.50
C LYS A 524 -1.41 -9.98 -10.32
N GLN A 525 -0.91 -9.62 -9.14
CA GLN A 525 -1.09 -10.41 -7.92
C GLN A 525 -2.58 -10.57 -7.62
N SER A 526 -3.36 -9.48 -7.62
CA SER A 526 -4.80 -9.52 -7.35
C SER A 526 -5.59 -10.31 -8.41
N THR A 527 -5.18 -10.23 -9.68
CA THR A 527 -5.81 -10.89 -10.85
C THR A 527 -5.31 -12.32 -11.11
N ASN A 528 -4.81 -13.00 -10.07
CA ASN A 528 -4.41 -14.41 -10.11
C ASN A 528 -3.27 -14.73 -11.12
N ARG A 529 -2.37 -13.77 -11.34
CA ARG A 529 -1.17 -13.88 -12.18
C ARG A 529 0.11 -13.73 -11.33
N PRO A 530 0.35 -14.59 -10.30
CA PRO A 530 1.40 -14.35 -9.30
C PRO A 530 2.83 -14.44 -9.85
N VAL A 531 3.09 -15.25 -10.89
CA VAL A 531 4.41 -15.31 -11.54
C VAL A 531 4.72 -14.01 -12.29
N ALA A 532 3.75 -13.47 -13.04
CA ALA A 532 3.92 -12.16 -13.68
C ALA A 532 4.08 -11.04 -12.64
N ALA A 533 3.36 -11.11 -11.52
CA ALA A 533 3.53 -10.19 -10.39
C ALA A 533 4.95 -10.25 -9.78
N LEU A 534 5.53 -11.46 -9.67
CA LEU A 534 6.87 -11.66 -9.15
C LEU A 534 7.92 -10.92 -9.99
N HIS A 535 7.88 -11.11 -11.32
CA HIS A 535 8.83 -10.46 -12.23
C HIS A 535 8.64 -8.94 -12.26
N ASP A 536 7.40 -8.44 -12.27
CA ASP A 536 7.11 -7.01 -12.18
C ASP A 536 7.62 -6.39 -10.86
N MET A 537 7.43 -7.08 -9.72
CA MET A 537 7.90 -6.61 -8.41
C MET A 537 9.44 -6.62 -8.31
N GLN A 538 10.10 -7.63 -8.88
CA GLN A 538 11.56 -7.68 -9.01
C GLN A 538 12.08 -6.52 -9.86
N GLN A 539 11.47 -6.26 -11.01
CA GLN A 539 11.82 -5.12 -11.87
C GLN A 539 11.61 -3.78 -11.14
N ALA A 540 10.53 -3.64 -10.34
CA ALA A 540 10.31 -2.46 -9.52
C ALA A 540 11.36 -2.27 -8.40
N MET A 541 12.00 -3.35 -7.93
CA MET A 541 13.09 -3.28 -6.96
C MET A 541 14.43 -2.99 -7.65
N ASP A 542 14.76 -3.65 -8.76
CA ASP A 542 15.98 -3.38 -9.54
C ASP A 542 16.01 -1.95 -10.11
N LEU A 543 14.84 -1.38 -10.45
CA LEU A 543 14.72 0.00 -10.87
C LEU A 543 14.75 1.02 -9.72
N ASN A 544 14.55 0.61 -8.46
CA ASN A 544 14.56 1.55 -7.33
C ASN A 544 15.93 2.18 -7.09
N ASP A 545 17.00 1.38 -7.05
CA ASP A 545 18.37 1.89 -6.91
C ASP A 545 18.81 2.73 -8.13
N ASN A 546 18.06 2.66 -9.24
CA ASN A 546 18.26 3.46 -10.45
C ASN A 546 17.40 4.74 -10.53
N ARG A 547 16.44 4.97 -9.60
CA ARG A 547 15.45 6.06 -9.73
C ARG A 547 15.00 6.68 -8.40
N ALA A 548 15.90 7.43 -7.75
CA ALA A 548 15.69 8.19 -6.50
C ALA A 548 14.79 9.45 -6.63
N VAL A 549 13.72 9.42 -7.43
CA VAL A 549 13.11 10.62 -8.05
C VAL A 549 12.60 11.69 -7.11
N TYR A 550 12.03 11.30 -5.97
CA TYR A 550 11.37 12.20 -5.03
C TYR A 550 11.65 11.84 -3.57
N ARG A 551 12.77 11.17 -3.25
CA ARG A 551 13.03 10.54 -1.94
C ARG A 551 14.51 10.53 -1.55
N SER A 552 14.81 10.83 -0.28
CA SER A 552 16.15 10.67 0.33
C SER A 552 16.53 9.19 0.46
N ARG A 553 17.82 8.83 0.61
CA ARG A 553 18.24 7.41 0.68
C ARG A 553 17.54 6.65 1.81
N PHE A 554 17.28 7.30 2.94
CA PHE A 554 16.46 6.78 4.02
C PHE A 554 15.04 6.37 3.55
N LEU A 555 14.35 7.23 2.81
CA LEU A 555 13.03 6.93 2.24
C LEU A 555 13.10 5.85 1.14
N LEU A 556 14.22 5.71 0.42
CA LEU A 556 14.43 4.63 -0.55
C LEU A 556 14.66 3.27 0.11
N ASP A 557 15.37 3.23 1.25
CA ASP A 557 15.51 2.02 2.07
C ASP A 557 14.14 1.62 2.67
N GLN A 558 13.31 2.59 3.09
CA GLN A 558 11.91 2.33 3.49
C GLN A 558 11.05 1.79 2.34
N ASP A 559 11.12 2.39 1.14
CA ASP A 559 10.40 1.89 -0.04
C ASP A 559 10.92 0.51 -0.49
N ALA A 560 12.22 0.23 -0.33
CA ALA A 560 12.81 -1.08 -0.61
C ALA A 560 12.31 -2.13 0.39
N ALA A 561 12.16 -1.77 1.67
CA ALA A 561 11.52 -2.61 2.67
C ALA A 561 10.02 -2.87 2.33
N VAL A 562 9.30 -1.85 1.84
CA VAL A 562 7.89 -1.97 1.40
C VAL A 562 7.74 -2.86 0.16
N ARG A 563 8.51 -2.65 -0.92
CA ARG A 563 8.49 -3.53 -2.11
C ARG A 563 8.98 -4.94 -1.79
N GLY A 564 10.00 -5.07 -0.95
CA GLY A 564 10.41 -6.37 -0.40
C GLY A 564 9.27 -7.06 0.35
N THR A 565 8.45 -6.31 1.09
CA THR A 565 7.25 -6.87 1.73
C THR A 565 6.22 -7.34 0.69
N GLY A 566 5.97 -6.55 -0.35
CA GLY A 566 5.10 -6.95 -1.48
C GLY A 566 5.61 -8.22 -2.19
N LEU A 567 6.91 -8.28 -2.45
CA LEU A 567 7.60 -9.46 -3.00
C LEU A 567 7.42 -10.69 -2.10
N GLY A 568 7.55 -10.53 -0.78
CA GLY A 568 7.30 -11.59 0.21
C GLY A 568 5.85 -12.09 0.22
N ARG A 569 4.87 -11.23 -0.04
CA ARG A 569 3.46 -11.65 -0.20
C ARG A 569 3.26 -12.44 -1.48
N ILE A 570 3.86 -12.02 -2.59
CA ILE A 570 3.85 -12.79 -3.84
C ILE A 570 4.55 -14.15 -3.65
N TYR A 571 5.63 -14.22 -2.86
CA TYR A 571 6.22 -15.51 -2.47
C TYR A 571 5.26 -16.39 -1.64
N ASN A 572 4.45 -15.84 -0.73
CA ASN A 572 3.42 -16.62 -0.03
C ASN A 572 2.35 -17.16 -0.99
N ASP A 573 1.83 -16.34 -1.92
CA ASP A 573 0.88 -16.79 -2.95
C ASP A 573 1.44 -17.97 -3.78
N LEU A 574 2.72 -17.88 -4.15
CA LEU A 574 3.45 -18.93 -4.87
C LEU A 574 3.80 -20.16 -4.00
N GLY A 575 3.58 -20.11 -2.68
CA GLY A 575 3.93 -21.18 -1.72
C GLY A 575 5.38 -21.16 -1.23
N PHE A 576 6.17 -20.16 -1.63
CA PHE A 576 7.61 -20.01 -1.36
C PHE A 576 7.82 -19.40 0.05
N ASN A 577 7.12 -19.93 1.06
CA ASN A 577 6.98 -19.39 2.42
C ASN A 577 8.33 -19.08 3.11
N ASP A 578 9.38 -19.85 2.80
CA ASP A 578 10.72 -19.60 3.33
C ASP A 578 11.34 -18.35 2.70
N VAL A 579 11.26 -18.22 1.37
CA VAL A 579 11.74 -17.03 0.65
C VAL A 579 10.97 -15.79 1.10
N ALA A 580 9.68 -15.91 1.39
CA ALA A 580 8.86 -14.84 1.98
C ALA A 580 9.36 -14.40 3.37
N ASN A 581 9.59 -15.35 4.29
CA ASN A 581 10.14 -15.08 5.62
C ASN A 581 11.54 -14.42 5.51
N ARG A 582 12.44 -14.99 4.69
CA ARG A 582 13.78 -14.43 4.39
C ARG A 582 13.72 -13.03 3.77
N GLN A 583 12.69 -12.71 3.00
CA GLN A 583 12.49 -11.36 2.46
C GLN A 583 11.98 -10.38 3.53
N ALA A 584 11.12 -10.80 4.47
CA ALA A 584 10.73 -9.97 5.62
C ALA A 584 11.95 -9.56 6.46
N ILE A 585 12.89 -10.50 6.66
CA ILE A 585 14.17 -10.26 7.36
C ILE A 585 15.02 -9.22 6.64
N LYS A 586 15.17 -9.31 5.31
CA LYS A 586 15.90 -8.29 4.54
C LYS A 586 15.28 -6.91 4.71
N SER A 587 13.95 -6.81 4.70
CA SER A 587 13.24 -5.55 4.94
C SER A 587 13.45 -5.01 6.37
N LEU A 588 13.36 -5.86 7.40
CA LEU A 588 13.55 -5.46 8.81
C LEU A 588 15.01 -5.14 9.18
N ALA A 589 15.99 -5.73 8.49
CA ALA A 589 17.40 -5.39 8.65
C ALA A 589 17.73 -3.97 8.11
N LEU A 590 16.97 -3.49 7.13
CA LEU A 590 17.03 -2.12 6.61
C LEU A 590 16.26 -1.14 7.52
N ASP A 591 14.96 -1.40 7.70
CA ASP A 591 14.01 -0.57 8.48
C ASP A 591 13.31 -1.44 9.55
N PRO A 592 13.83 -1.50 10.79
CA PRO A 592 13.20 -2.25 11.89
C PRO A 592 11.82 -1.68 12.27
N GLY A 593 11.59 -0.40 11.97
CA GLY A 593 10.33 0.29 12.14
C GLY A 593 9.39 0.17 10.94
N ASN A 594 9.59 -0.81 10.06
CA ASN A 594 8.71 -1.06 8.92
C ASN A 594 7.50 -1.91 9.34
N TYR A 595 6.34 -1.28 9.55
CA TYR A 595 5.13 -2.00 9.96
C TYR A 595 4.73 -3.11 8.97
N SER A 596 4.91 -2.89 7.66
CA SER A 596 4.58 -3.86 6.63
C SER A 596 5.46 -5.10 6.70
N ALA A 597 6.77 -4.94 6.91
CA ALA A 597 7.69 -6.06 7.07
C ALA A 597 7.44 -6.84 8.38
N GLN A 598 7.06 -6.15 9.46
CA GLN A 598 6.58 -6.78 10.69
C GLN A 598 5.28 -7.60 10.43
N ARG A 599 4.33 -7.07 9.65
CA ARG A 599 3.12 -7.80 9.25
C ARG A 599 3.46 -9.06 8.45
N LEU A 600 4.32 -8.96 7.43
CA LEU A 600 4.77 -10.14 6.66
C LEU A 600 5.55 -11.15 7.52
N LEU A 601 6.35 -10.70 8.49
CA LEU A 601 6.99 -11.61 9.44
C LEU A 601 5.94 -12.37 10.26
N SER A 602 4.89 -11.70 10.74
CA SER A 602 3.75 -12.37 11.38
C SER A 602 3.10 -13.39 10.44
N ASP A 603 2.72 -12.96 9.24
CA ASP A 603 1.95 -13.77 8.28
C ASP A 603 2.75 -15.01 7.85
N SER A 604 4.04 -14.86 7.55
CA SER A 604 4.92 -15.99 7.19
C SER A 604 5.28 -16.90 8.38
N SER A 605 5.32 -16.38 9.60
CA SER A 605 5.52 -17.19 10.82
C SER A 605 4.30 -18.06 11.16
N SER A 606 3.09 -17.65 10.78
CA SER A 606 1.85 -18.43 11.00
C SER A 606 1.84 -19.82 10.35
N ASN A 607 2.75 -20.05 9.41
CA ASN A 607 2.91 -21.33 8.74
C ASN A 607 4.01 -22.23 9.34
N GLN A 608 4.80 -21.74 10.30
CA GLN A 608 5.99 -22.40 10.83
C GLN A 608 5.77 -22.90 12.28
N PRO A 609 6.00 -24.20 12.59
CA PRO A 609 5.79 -24.73 13.93
C PRO A 609 6.64 -24.03 15.01
N ARG A 610 6.07 -23.88 16.21
CA ARG A 610 6.69 -23.26 17.39
C ARG A 610 7.12 -21.78 17.21
N GLN A 611 6.49 -21.03 16.29
CA GLN A 611 6.73 -19.60 16.07
C GLN A 611 5.50 -18.72 16.40
N GLU A 612 4.58 -19.20 17.24
CA GLU A 612 3.36 -18.46 17.60
C GLU A 612 3.68 -17.18 18.38
N VAL A 613 4.70 -17.22 19.25
CA VAL A 613 5.23 -16.02 19.93
C VAL A 613 5.76 -14.99 18.92
N THR A 614 6.53 -15.43 17.92
CA THR A 614 7.06 -14.55 16.85
C THR A 614 5.94 -13.94 16.03
N ARG A 615 4.93 -14.74 15.65
CA ARG A 615 3.73 -14.27 14.96
C ARG A 615 3.00 -13.17 15.74
N ALA A 616 2.61 -13.46 16.98
CA ALA A 616 1.81 -12.53 17.78
C ALA A 616 2.60 -11.27 18.21
N SER A 617 3.92 -11.37 18.37
CA SER A 617 4.82 -10.23 18.65
C SER A 617 5.04 -9.35 17.43
N ALA A 618 5.30 -9.93 16.25
CA ALA A 618 5.45 -9.17 15.02
C ALA A 618 4.14 -8.45 14.62
N LEU A 619 2.96 -9.05 14.92
CA LEU A 619 1.68 -8.34 14.80
C LEU A 619 1.58 -7.13 15.74
N LEU A 620 1.98 -7.26 17.02
CA LEU A 620 2.00 -6.13 17.97
C LEU A 620 2.93 -5.01 17.49
N GLN A 621 4.14 -5.36 17.01
CA GLN A 621 5.10 -4.39 16.48
C GLN A 621 4.53 -3.70 15.22
N SER A 622 3.93 -4.45 14.29
CA SER A 622 3.19 -3.90 13.15
C SER A 622 2.07 -2.95 13.57
N GLN A 623 1.23 -3.34 14.53
CA GLN A 623 0.13 -2.52 15.03
C GLN A 623 0.65 -1.20 15.58
N LEU A 624 1.70 -1.19 16.41
CA LEU A 624 2.24 0.05 16.99
C LEU A 624 2.89 0.95 15.93
N LEU A 625 3.58 0.37 14.94
CA LEU A 625 4.31 1.10 13.90
C LEU A 625 3.43 1.67 12.78
N GLN A 626 2.26 1.08 12.51
CA GLN A 626 1.38 1.56 11.44
C GLN A 626 0.77 2.94 11.78
N SER A 627 0.50 3.74 10.76
CA SER A 627 -0.47 4.84 10.88
C SER A 627 -1.91 4.37 10.67
N VAL A 628 -2.88 5.23 10.96
CA VAL A 628 -4.32 5.03 10.69
C VAL A 628 -4.52 4.49 9.27
N ASN A 629 -4.97 3.23 9.17
CA ASN A 629 -5.17 2.49 7.93
C ASN A 629 -6.48 1.68 7.96
N LEU A 630 -6.81 0.98 6.87
CA LEU A 630 -7.99 0.12 6.73
C LEU A 630 -7.73 -1.35 7.09
N ASN A 631 -6.54 -1.66 7.61
CA ASN A 631 -6.05 -3.03 7.70
C ASN A 631 -6.73 -3.74 8.90
N PRO A 632 -7.50 -4.82 8.68
CA PRO A 632 -8.27 -5.44 9.75
C PRO A 632 -7.37 -6.10 10.79
N VAL A 633 -7.61 -5.81 12.07
CA VAL A 633 -7.04 -6.57 13.18
C VAL A 633 -7.92 -7.80 13.38
N GLN A 634 -7.39 -8.97 13.00
CA GLN A 634 -8.12 -10.23 12.96
C GLN A 634 -8.03 -10.98 14.30
N PRO A 635 -9.16 -11.41 14.90
CA PRO A 635 -9.18 -12.18 16.15
C PRO A 635 -8.20 -13.35 16.18
N ARG A 636 -8.13 -14.15 15.09
CA ARG A 636 -7.24 -15.32 14.99
C ARG A 636 -5.78 -14.95 15.23
N LEU A 637 -5.33 -13.80 14.70
CA LEU A 637 -3.92 -13.43 14.72
C LEU A 637 -3.50 -12.73 16.01
N ALA A 638 -4.45 -12.25 16.81
CA ALA A 638 -4.18 -11.61 18.10
C ALA A 638 -4.00 -12.60 19.27
N TYR A 639 -4.26 -13.89 19.08
CA TYR A 639 -4.12 -14.93 20.11
C TYR A 639 -3.17 -16.05 19.66
N THR A 640 -2.33 -16.55 20.57
CA THR A 640 -1.58 -17.81 20.40
C THR A 640 -2.41 -19.00 20.87
N ASP A 641 -1.91 -20.22 20.61
CA ASP A 641 -2.44 -21.47 21.18
C ASP A 641 -3.86 -21.83 20.70
N LEU A 642 -4.24 -21.34 19.51
CA LEU A 642 -5.58 -21.55 18.95
C LEU A 642 -5.77 -22.91 18.26
N ASN A 643 -4.72 -23.62 17.82
CA ASN A 643 -4.85 -24.96 17.22
C ASN A 643 -5.84 -25.06 16.01
N ILE A 644 -6.26 -23.93 15.42
CA ILE A 644 -7.18 -23.86 14.27
C ILE A 644 -6.40 -24.21 12.98
N PRO A 645 -6.91 -25.12 12.12
CA PRO A 645 -6.32 -25.45 10.83
C PRO A 645 -6.00 -24.22 9.97
N LYS A 646 -4.91 -24.28 9.20
CA LYS A 646 -4.40 -23.15 8.39
C LYS A 646 -5.49 -22.52 7.52
N SER A 647 -6.33 -23.38 6.94
CA SER A 647 -7.40 -23.12 6.00
C SER A 647 -8.63 -22.38 6.55
N VAL A 648 -8.82 -22.28 7.88
CA VAL A 648 -10.01 -21.64 8.48
C VAL A 648 -9.76 -20.17 8.83
N GLY A 649 -10.54 -19.26 8.26
CA GLY A 649 -10.43 -17.80 8.48
C GLY A 649 -9.46 -17.09 7.51
N PRO A 650 -9.55 -15.76 7.33
CA PRO A 650 -8.73 -15.02 6.37
C PRO A 650 -7.38 -14.65 6.99
N ALA A 651 -6.51 -15.63 7.26
CA ALA A 651 -5.16 -15.35 7.75
C ALA A 651 -4.33 -14.49 6.77
N GLU A 652 -4.65 -14.55 5.47
CA GLU A 652 -4.13 -13.70 4.40
C GLU A 652 -4.91 -12.38 4.32
N VAL A 653 -4.23 -11.24 4.36
CA VAL A 653 -4.90 -9.94 4.23
C VAL A 653 -5.06 -9.54 2.77
N GLY A 654 -6.29 -9.21 2.37
CA GLY A 654 -6.62 -8.87 0.97
C GLY A 654 -5.81 -7.70 0.38
N PHE A 655 -5.55 -7.82 -0.92
CA PHE A 655 -4.49 -7.24 -1.77
C PHE A 655 -4.19 -5.72 -1.76
N ASN A 656 -4.83 -4.89 -0.93
CA ASN A 656 -4.86 -3.42 -1.12
C ASN A 656 -3.99 -2.60 -0.14
N GLU A 657 -3.21 -3.21 0.74
CA GLU A 657 -2.50 -2.54 1.87
C GLU A 657 -1.31 -1.60 1.50
N TYR A 658 -1.21 -1.06 0.28
CA TYR A 658 -0.04 -0.28 -0.16
C TYR A 658 -0.35 1.04 -0.86
N ASN A 659 -0.98 1.98 -0.14
CA ASN A 659 -0.66 3.41 -0.33
C ASN A 659 -1.23 4.33 0.76
N LYS A 660 -0.39 5.04 1.52
CA LYS A 660 -0.86 6.10 2.44
C LYS A 660 -1.58 7.24 1.72
N VAL A 661 -1.34 7.46 0.42
CA VAL A 661 -2.05 8.48 -0.36
C VAL A 661 -3.49 8.05 -0.73
N PHE A 662 -3.75 6.74 -0.83
CA PHE A 662 -5.05 6.16 -1.18
C PHE A 662 -5.83 5.64 0.03
N GLU A 663 -5.22 5.61 1.22
CA GLU A 663 -5.94 5.55 2.51
C GLU A 663 -6.95 6.69 2.59
N ARG A 664 -8.24 6.33 2.60
CA ARG A 664 -9.41 7.20 2.55
C ARG A 664 -10.44 6.78 3.60
N ASP A 665 -11.29 7.71 4.00
CA ASP A 665 -12.47 7.43 4.82
C ASP A 665 -13.36 6.41 4.08
N ASN A 666 -13.45 5.21 4.65
CA ASN A 666 -14.18 4.07 4.11
C ASN A 666 -14.32 3.01 5.22
N TYR A 667 -15.15 1.99 4.96
CA TYR A 667 -15.15 0.74 5.73
C TYR A 667 -14.89 -0.46 4.80
N ARG A 668 -14.49 -1.58 5.37
CA ARG A 668 -14.31 -2.87 4.70
C ARG A 668 -14.94 -3.97 5.56
N ILE A 669 -15.65 -4.89 4.92
CA ILE A 669 -16.14 -6.11 5.58
C ILE A 669 -15.41 -7.31 4.97
N THR A 670 -14.65 -8.01 5.80
CA THR A 670 -14.03 -9.29 5.45
C THR A 670 -14.76 -10.39 6.21
N ASN A 671 -15.27 -11.39 5.52
CA ASN A 671 -15.96 -12.52 6.15
C ASN A 671 -15.49 -13.83 5.49
N THR A 672 -14.93 -14.74 6.29
CA THR A 672 -14.60 -16.09 5.84
C THR A 672 -15.39 -17.11 6.62
N THR A 673 -16.13 -17.94 5.90
CA THR A 673 -16.83 -19.10 6.45
C THR A 673 -16.19 -20.37 5.91
N SER A 674 -16.08 -21.40 6.75
CA SER A 674 -15.48 -22.69 6.46
C SER A 674 -16.38 -23.80 6.98
N TYR A 675 -16.58 -24.85 6.19
CA TYR A 675 -17.35 -26.05 6.54
C TYR A 675 -16.59 -27.30 6.13
N GLY A 676 -16.62 -28.38 6.92
CA GLY A 676 -15.84 -29.58 6.59
C GLY A 676 -16.22 -30.85 7.35
N SER A 677 -15.35 -31.84 7.23
CA SER A 677 -15.39 -33.11 7.98
C SER A 677 -15.46 -32.89 9.50
N ASN A 678 -15.94 -33.89 10.24
CA ASN A 678 -16.03 -33.86 11.71
C ASN A 678 -16.84 -32.66 12.25
N ASN A 679 -17.92 -32.32 11.54
CA ASN A 679 -18.77 -31.15 11.81
C ASN A 679 -17.99 -29.82 11.92
N LEU A 680 -16.85 -29.69 11.24
CA LEU A 680 -16.08 -28.45 11.22
C LEU A 680 -16.95 -27.29 10.74
N ILE A 681 -17.12 -26.29 11.60
CA ILE A 681 -17.73 -25.00 11.31
C ILE A 681 -16.74 -23.91 11.74
N GLY A 682 -16.38 -23.03 10.81
CA GLY A 682 -15.56 -21.86 11.09
C GLY A 682 -16.20 -20.61 10.51
N ASN A 683 -16.23 -19.52 11.27
CA ASN A 683 -16.57 -18.19 10.75
C ASN A 683 -15.68 -17.13 11.41
N GLU A 684 -14.90 -16.40 10.61
CA GLU A 684 -14.19 -15.20 11.06
C GLU A 684 -14.66 -14.00 10.23
N ALA A 685 -15.27 -13.02 10.92
CA ALA A 685 -15.86 -11.83 10.33
C ALA A 685 -15.28 -10.57 10.99
N VAL A 686 -14.77 -9.64 10.19
CA VAL A 686 -14.14 -8.40 10.65
C VAL A 686 -14.66 -7.21 9.86
N LEU A 687 -15.15 -6.20 10.58
CA LEU A 687 -15.47 -4.86 10.10
C LEU A 687 -14.30 -3.94 10.48
N SER A 688 -13.62 -3.36 9.49
CA SER A 688 -12.61 -2.32 9.70
C SER A 688 -12.99 -1.02 8.99
N GLY A 689 -12.45 0.12 9.43
CA GLY A 689 -12.71 1.40 8.77
C GLY A 689 -11.83 2.55 9.24
N ILE A 690 -11.78 3.60 8.41
CA ILE A 690 -11.17 4.91 8.72
C ILE A 690 -12.28 5.96 8.78
N ALA A 691 -12.18 6.85 9.77
CA ALA A 691 -12.89 8.12 9.83
C ALA A 691 -11.89 9.23 10.19
N ASN A 692 -11.37 9.94 9.18
CA ASN A 692 -10.38 11.02 9.24
C ASN A 692 -9.07 10.64 9.95
N LYS A 693 -9.03 10.74 11.29
CA LYS A 693 -7.86 10.41 12.13
C LYS A 693 -8.08 9.21 13.05
N LEU A 694 -9.25 8.57 12.97
CA LEU A 694 -9.61 7.36 13.68
C LEU A 694 -9.56 6.17 12.71
N SER A 695 -8.85 5.09 13.08
CA SER A 695 -9.05 3.76 12.53
C SER A 695 -9.72 2.88 13.59
N TYR A 696 -10.59 1.99 13.15
CA TYR A 696 -11.28 1.01 14.01
C TYR A 696 -11.35 -0.36 13.34
N SER A 697 -11.33 -1.42 14.16
CA SER A 697 -11.51 -2.80 13.71
C SER A 697 -12.28 -3.59 14.78
N PHE A 698 -13.40 -4.18 14.38
CA PHE A 698 -14.23 -5.04 15.22
C PHE A 698 -14.34 -6.42 14.57
N GLY A 699 -13.94 -7.46 15.28
CA GLY A 699 -13.88 -8.82 14.75
C GLY A 699 -14.49 -9.86 15.68
N GLN A 700 -15.02 -10.91 15.06
CA GLN A 700 -15.48 -12.13 15.72
C GLN A 700 -14.85 -13.34 15.01
N LEU A 701 -14.41 -14.35 15.75
CA LEU A 701 -14.13 -15.69 15.24
C LEU A 701 -14.89 -16.71 16.07
N HIS A 702 -15.67 -17.54 15.39
CA HIS A 702 -16.21 -18.79 15.92
C HIS A 702 -15.57 -19.97 15.18
N TYR A 703 -15.12 -20.99 15.90
CA TYR A 703 -14.65 -22.25 15.32
C TYR A 703 -15.06 -23.41 16.21
N GLU A 704 -15.58 -24.48 15.60
CA GLU A 704 -16.02 -25.69 16.27
C GLU A 704 -15.74 -26.90 15.37
N ASN A 705 -15.26 -28.01 15.94
CA ASN A 705 -14.89 -29.24 15.25
C ASN A 705 -14.89 -30.39 16.26
N ASP A 706 -15.55 -31.51 15.94
CA ASP A 706 -15.69 -32.67 16.84
C ASP A 706 -14.40 -33.51 16.97
N GLY A 707 -13.40 -33.23 16.13
CA GLY A 707 -12.13 -33.99 16.06
C GLY A 707 -12.27 -35.32 15.31
N TYR A 708 -11.14 -36.02 15.12
CA TYR A 708 -11.10 -37.27 14.36
C TYR A 708 -11.13 -38.54 15.23
N ARG A 709 -11.11 -38.38 16.57
CA ARG A 709 -11.24 -39.44 17.58
C ARG A 709 -12.05 -38.91 18.77
N ALA A 710 -12.46 -39.79 19.68
CA ALA A 710 -13.14 -39.36 20.90
C ALA A 710 -12.27 -38.39 21.74
N ASN A 711 -12.93 -37.44 22.40
CA ASN A 711 -12.33 -36.38 23.21
C ASN A 711 -11.16 -35.67 22.48
N ASN A 712 -11.38 -35.29 21.22
CA ASN A 712 -10.44 -34.52 20.38
C ASN A 712 -11.08 -33.25 19.80
N ASP A 713 -12.30 -32.96 20.25
CA ASP A 713 -13.09 -31.81 19.88
C ASP A 713 -12.49 -30.50 20.42
N ILE A 714 -12.77 -29.42 19.70
CA ILE A 714 -12.21 -28.09 19.93
C ILE A 714 -13.20 -27.00 19.53
N LYS A 715 -13.36 -26.00 20.39
CA LYS A 715 -14.26 -24.86 20.23
C LYS A 715 -13.57 -23.56 20.65
N HIS A 716 -13.71 -22.52 19.85
CA HIS A 716 -13.29 -21.15 20.14
C HIS A 716 -14.37 -20.14 19.82
N ASP A 717 -14.57 -19.19 20.73
CA ASP A 717 -15.32 -17.96 20.54
C ASP A 717 -14.39 -16.79 20.88
N LEU A 718 -13.93 -16.05 19.86
CA LEU A 718 -12.98 -14.93 19.99
C LEU A 718 -13.63 -13.63 19.53
N TYR A 719 -13.41 -12.55 20.27
CA TYR A 719 -13.87 -11.21 19.91
C TYR A 719 -12.74 -10.19 20.09
N ASN A 720 -12.66 -9.19 19.20
CA ASN A 720 -11.78 -8.05 19.41
C ASN A 720 -12.43 -6.72 19.00
N ALA A 721 -11.98 -5.66 19.67
CA ALA A 721 -12.32 -4.28 19.39
C ALA A 721 -11.04 -3.44 19.49
N PHE A 722 -10.52 -3.01 18.35
CA PHE A 722 -9.33 -2.18 18.20
C PHE A 722 -9.70 -0.78 17.75
N LEU A 723 -9.07 0.22 18.34
CA LEU A 723 -9.19 1.64 18.00
C LEU A 723 -7.79 2.27 17.94
N GLN A 724 -7.54 3.09 16.91
CA GLN A 724 -6.29 3.86 16.76
C GLN A 724 -6.60 5.30 16.38
N TYR A 725 -6.04 6.26 17.11
CA TYR A 725 -6.21 7.69 16.83
C TYR A 725 -4.87 8.39 16.60
N GLU A 726 -4.72 9.06 15.44
CA GLU A 726 -3.56 9.88 15.11
C GLU A 726 -3.79 11.31 15.64
N PHE A 727 -3.26 11.65 16.81
CA PHE A 727 -3.32 13.03 17.33
C PHE A 727 -2.54 13.99 16.42
N SER A 728 -1.38 13.55 15.95
CA SER A 728 -0.57 14.22 14.92
C SER A 728 0.23 13.19 14.11
N PRO A 729 0.79 13.55 12.94
CA PRO A 729 1.68 12.66 12.19
C PRO A 729 2.93 12.18 12.94
N LYS A 730 3.20 12.74 14.13
CA LYS A 730 4.30 12.38 15.03
C LYS A 730 3.82 11.69 16.34
N PHE A 731 2.52 11.54 16.56
CA PHE A 731 1.98 10.92 17.79
C PHE A 731 0.63 10.22 17.54
N ASN A 732 0.60 8.89 17.75
CA ASN A 732 -0.60 8.07 17.73
C ASN A 732 -0.82 7.36 19.07
N VAL A 733 -2.09 7.01 19.35
CA VAL A 733 -2.50 6.21 20.51
C VAL A 733 -3.46 5.11 20.06
N GLN A 734 -3.42 3.97 20.73
CA GLN A 734 -4.19 2.77 20.43
C GLN A 734 -4.86 2.24 21.70
N ALA A 735 -6.06 1.70 21.54
CA ALA A 735 -6.74 0.93 22.55
C ALA A 735 -7.27 -0.38 21.93
N GLU A 736 -7.14 -1.48 22.64
CA GLU A 736 -7.63 -2.79 22.18
C GLU A 736 -8.27 -3.55 23.35
N TYR A 737 -9.47 -4.07 23.15
CA TYR A 737 -10.07 -5.10 23.99
C TYR A 737 -10.14 -6.41 23.18
N ARG A 738 -9.78 -7.53 23.82
CA ARG A 738 -9.85 -8.87 23.28
C ARG A 738 -10.51 -9.80 24.29
N ARG A 739 -11.43 -10.64 23.83
CA ARG A 739 -12.04 -11.75 24.57
C ARG A 739 -11.75 -13.06 23.86
N ARG A 740 -11.36 -14.08 24.63
CA ARG A 740 -11.26 -15.48 24.18
C ARG A 740 -12.04 -16.34 25.15
N ASP A 741 -12.94 -17.16 24.63
CA ASP A 741 -13.44 -18.35 25.29
C ASP A 741 -13.06 -19.57 24.44
N THR A 742 -12.59 -20.62 25.12
CA THR A 742 -11.98 -21.80 24.49
C THR A 742 -12.37 -23.04 25.29
N GLU A 743 -12.76 -24.11 24.59
CA GLU A 743 -12.96 -25.43 25.18
C GLU A 743 -12.38 -26.51 24.26
N HIS A 744 -11.63 -27.48 24.81
CA HIS A 744 -11.12 -28.60 24.02
C HIS A 744 -10.87 -29.87 24.84
N GLY A 745 -10.93 -31.02 24.16
CA GLY A 745 -10.52 -32.33 24.66
C GLY A 745 -9.00 -32.54 24.64
N ASP A 746 -8.55 -33.80 24.66
CA ASP A 746 -7.15 -34.16 24.42
C ASP A 746 -6.81 -33.95 22.94
N LEU A 747 -5.91 -33.01 22.66
CA LEU A 747 -5.46 -32.70 21.30
C LEU A 747 -4.15 -33.41 20.90
N GLN A 748 -3.50 -34.11 21.85
CA GLN A 748 -2.19 -34.72 21.63
C GLN A 748 -2.28 -35.99 20.77
N GLN A 749 -1.24 -36.24 19.98
CA GLN A 749 -1.02 -37.46 19.22
C GLN A 749 0.28 -38.12 19.70
N LYS A 750 0.14 -39.22 20.45
CA LYS A 750 1.24 -39.86 21.20
C LYS A 750 1.91 -41.02 20.47
N GLY A 751 1.41 -41.36 19.29
CA GLY A 751 1.75 -42.55 18.53
C GLY A 751 0.46 -43.13 17.97
N ASP A 752 -0.20 -43.98 18.74
CA ASP A 752 -1.47 -44.59 18.35
C ASP A 752 -2.68 -43.65 18.50
N MET A 753 -3.72 -43.85 17.69
CA MET A 753 -4.96 -43.06 17.77
C MET A 753 -5.85 -43.46 18.96
N SER A 754 -5.65 -44.66 19.52
CA SER A 754 -6.31 -45.08 20.76
C SER A 754 -5.61 -44.57 22.03
N ASP A 755 -4.40 -44.00 21.93
CA ASP A 755 -3.62 -43.50 23.06
C ASP A 755 -3.94 -42.02 23.32
N PHE A 756 -5.07 -41.79 23.99
CA PHE A 756 -5.55 -40.46 24.38
C PHE A 756 -6.23 -40.52 25.75
N ASN A 757 -6.27 -39.38 26.43
CA ASN A 757 -6.96 -39.24 27.70
C ASN A 757 -8.43 -38.88 27.46
N ALA A 758 -9.35 -39.82 27.76
CA ALA A 758 -10.79 -39.61 27.58
C ALA A 758 -11.42 -38.63 28.58
N ASP A 759 -10.78 -38.39 29.73
CA ASP A 759 -11.25 -37.47 30.77
C ASP A 759 -10.70 -36.05 30.61
N TYR A 760 -9.66 -35.84 29.78
CA TYR A 760 -9.00 -34.54 29.63
C TYR A 760 -10.00 -33.51 29.09
N ARG A 761 -10.23 -32.43 29.82
CA ARG A 761 -11.12 -31.36 29.36
C ARG A 761 -10.63 -30.01 29.86
N ARG A 762 -10.25 -29.15 28.93
CA ARG A 762 -9.78 -27.79 29.21
C ARG A 762 -10.84 -26.77 28.82
N LYS A 763 -11.07 -25.80 29.69
CA LYS A 763 -11.92 -24.62 29.48
C LYS A 763 -11.11 -23.38 29.86
N LEU A 764 -11.06 -22.38 29.00
CA LEU A 764 -10.18 -21.23 29.11
C LEU A 764 -10.92 -19.95 28.68
N GLY A 765 -11.19 -19.06 29.62
CA GLY A 765 -11.80 -17.75 29.40
C GLY A 765 -10.82 -16.62 29.73
N GLN A 766 -10.52 -15.75 28.78
CA GLN A 766 -9.51 -14.70 28.91
C GLN A 766 -9.99 -13.35 28.37
N ASP A 767 -9.97 -12.34 29.23
CA ASP A 767 -10.06 -10.93 28.86
C ASP A 767 -8.65 -10.34 28.72
N THR A 768 -8.47 -9.41 27.77
CA THR A 768 -7.20 -8.71 27.58
C THR A 768 -7.44 -7.29 27.09
N TYR A 769 -6.80 -6.32 27.75
CA TYR A 769 -6.89 -4.89 27.47
C TYR A 769 -5.48 -4.38 27.14
N ARG A 770 -5.33 -3.65 26.03
CA ARG A 770 -4.08 -3.00 25.63
C ARG A 770 -4.28 -1.50 25.46
N LEU A 771 -3.32 -0.72 25.93
CA LEU A 771 -3.10 0.66 25.56
C LEU A 771 -1.73 0.77 24.89
N GLY A 772 -1.69 1.23 23.65
CA GLY A 772 -0.47 1.45 22.88
C GLY A 772 -0.26 2.92 22.55
N ALA A 773 0.98 3.35 22.39
CA ALA A 773 1.30 4.69 21.88
C ALA A 773 2.59 4.68 21.08
N THR A 774 2.63 5.47 20.02
CA THR A 774 3.82 5.66 19.18
C THR A 774 4.12 7.14 18.98
N PHE A 775 5.34 7.55 19.30
CA PHE A 775 5.83 8.92 19.19
C PHE A 775 7.09 8.99 18.31
N ALA A 776 7.05 9.81 17.25
CA ALA A 776 8.14 9.97 16.28
C ALA A 776 8.67 11.41 16.31
N PRO A 777 9.61 11.75 17.22
CA PRO A 777 10.10 13.13 17.38
C PRO A 777 10.88 13.62 16.15
N THR A 778 11.54 12.72 15.43
CA THR A 778 12.21 12.99 14.14
C THR A 778 11.82 11.92 13.12
N GLN A 779 12.07 12.16 11.83
CA GLN A 779 11.83 11.15 10.79
C GLN A 779 12.66 9.86 10.95
N HIS A 780 13.78 9.94 11.68
CA HIS A 780 14.75 8.85 11.90
C HIS A 780 14.55 8.15 13.26
N SER A 781 13.51 8.47 14.03
CA SER A 781 13.33 7.91 15.38
C SER A 781 11.87 7.66 15.74
N LYS A 782 11.60 6.49 16.33
CA LYS A 782 10.26 6.03 16.70
C LYS A 782 10.31 5.45 18.12
N TRP A 783 9.54 6.00 19.06
CA TRP A 783 9.33 5.45 20.40
C TRP A 783 7.98 4.72 20.41
N LEU A 784 8.00 3.42 20.69
CA LEU A 784 6.83 2.55 20.87
C LEU A 784 6.65 2.26 22.37
N THR A 785 5.42 2.35 22.87
CA THR A 785 5.05 1.96 24.22
C THR A 785 3.81 1.08 24.19
N SER A 786 3.81 -0.01 24.95
CA SER A 786 2.69 -0.95 25.08
C SER A 786 2.44 -1.26 26.55
N PHE A 787 1.22 -1.03 27.02
CA PHE A 787 0.72 -1.53 28.29
C PHE A 787 -0.39 -2.54 28.02
N ILE A 788 -0.27 -3.75 28.57
CA ILE A 788 -1.25 -4.83 28.47
C ILE A 788 -1.63 -5.27 29.88
N TYR A 789 -2.92 -5.41 30.13
CA TYR A 789 -3.48 -6.10 31.30
C TYR A 789 -4.34 -7.26 30.82
N ALA A 790 -4.23 -8.44 31.45
CA ALA A 790 -5.05 -9.59 31.13
C ALA A 790 -5.51 -10.33 32.39
N ASN A 791 -6.65 -11.01 32.25
CA ASN A 791 -7.30 -11.82 33.27
C ASN A 791 -7.75 -13.13 32.61
N ARG A 792 -7.09 -14.24 32.96
CA ARG A 792 -7.27 -15.60 32.41
C ARG A 792 -7.82 -16.49 33.52
N ASN A 793 -9.04 -16.99 33.34
CA ASN A 793 -9.60 -18.05 34.17
C ASN A 793 -9.54 -19.36 33.37
N GLU A 794 -9.09 -20.42 34.01
CA GLU A 794 -8.81 -21.68 33.35
C GLU A 794 -9.24 -22.84 34.26
N PHE A 795 -9.90 -23.82 33.67
CA PHE A 795 -10.28 -25.06 34.32
C PHE A 795 -9.76 -26.23 33.48
N LEU A 796 -9.12 -27.18 34.15
CA LEU A 796 -8.52 -28.34 33.53
C LEU A 796 -8.94 -29.59 34.30
N ASN A 797 -9.78 -30.42 33.69
CA ASN A 797 -9.93 -31.81 34.12
C ASN A 797 -8.78 -32.61 33.51
N SER A 798 -7.99 -33.30 34.34
CA SER A 798 -6.85 -34.12 33.89
C SER A 798 -7.17 -35.61 33.97
N PHE A 799 -8.00 -36.03 34.92
CA PHE A 799 -8.50 -37.41 35.06
C PHE A 799 -9.90 -37.34 35.71
N SER A 800 -10.72 -38.38 35.60
CA SER A 800 -12.07 -38.48 36.21
C SER A 800 -12.10 -38.29 37.74
N TYR A 801 -10.93 -38.26 38.40
CA TYR A 801 -10.78 -37.96 39.82
C TYR A 801 -9.88 -36.76 40.15
N LEU A 802 -9.29 -36.06 39.17
CA LEU A 802 -8.36 -34.95 39.40
C LEU A 802 -8.56 -33.81 38.38
N SER A 803 -8.83 -32.62 38.91
CA SER A 803 -8.95 -31.37 38.17
C SER A 803 -8.16 -30.25 38.84
N SER A 804 -7.90 -29.17 38.10
CA SER A 804 -7.41 -27.90 38.63
C SER A 804 -8.19 -26.73 38.06
N SER A 805 -8.18 -25.64 38.82
CA SER A 805 -8.63 -24.32 38.37
C SER A 805 -7.52 -23.31 38.63
N ALA A 806 -7.12 -22.58 37.59
CA ALA A 806 -6.14 -21.52 37.65
C ALA A 806 -6.82 -20.18 37.35
N LYS A 807 -6.54 -19.16 38.15
CA LYS A 807 -6.91 -17.78 37.86
C LYS A 807 -5.67 -16.91 37.84
N ASN A 808 -5.36 -16.38 36.67
CA ASN A 808 -4.11 -15.68 36.38
C ASN A 808 -4.45 -14.25 35.98
N SER A 809 -3.90 -13.25 36.68
CA SER A 809 -4.09 -11.85 36.33
C SER A 809 -2.80 -11.06 36.47
N GLY A 810 -2.50 -10.20 35.51
CA GLY A 810 -1.22 -9.50 35.51
C GLY A 810 -1.13 -8.39 34.49
N TYR A 811 -0.01 -7.68 34.53
CA TYR A 811 0.31 -6.58 33.63
C TYR A 811 1.68 -6.78 32.95
N GLN A 812 1.77 -6.20 31.77
CA GLN A 812 2.93 -6.17 30.91
C GLN A 812 3.12 -4.72 30.43
N LEU A 813 4.25 -4.12 30.76
CA LEU A 813 4.64 -2.79 30.30
C LEU A 813 5.93 -2.90 29.48
N GLU A 814 5.92 -2.39 28.27
CA GLU A 814 7.05 -2.40 27.36
C GLU A 814 7.27 -1.03 26.72
N SER A 815 8.53 -0.69 26.49
CA SER A 815 8.96 0.55 25.86
C SER A 815 10.17 0.27 24.96
N ALA A 816 10.09 0.63 23.68
CA ALA A 816 11.16 0.48 22.71
C ALA A 816 11.41 1.80 21.96
N TYR A 817 12.68 2.14 21.76
CA TYR A 817 13.14 3.28 20.98
C TYR A 817 13.95 2.76 19.78
N LEU A 818 13.45 3.06 18.58
CA LEU A 818 14.07 2.77 17.30
C LEU A 818 14.75 4.03 16.77
N LEU A 819 15.94 3.87 16.21
CA LEU A 819 16.75 4.94 15.63
C LEU A 819 17.39 4.43 14.33
N GLU A 820 17.21 5.15 13.22
CA GLU A 820 17.45 4.66 11.86
C GLU A 820 18.37 5.62 11.06
N TYR A 821 19.63 5.22 10.85
CA TYR A 821 20.63 5.93 10.03
C TYR A 821 21.10 5.08 8.84
N GLU A 822 21.68 5.71 7.82
CA GLU A 822 22.03 5.07 6.54
C GLU A 822 22.92 3.83 6.68
N ARG A 823 23.87 3.82 7.63
CA ARG A 823 24.81 2.71 7.88
C ARG A 823 24.48 1.86 9.10
N PHE A 824 23.59 2.28 9.98
CA PHE A 824 23.16 1.48 11.12
C PHE A 824 21.78 1.87 11.62
N ASN A 825 21.04 0.88 12.12
CA ASN A 825 19.89 1.11 12.98
C ASN A 825 20.21 0.67 14.41
N LEU A 826 19.49 1.21 15.39
CA LEU A 826 19.63 0.91 16.81
C LEU A 826 18.23 0.74 17.41
N THR A 827 18.02 -0.36 18.12
CA THR A 827 16.79 -0.67 18.87
C THR A 827 17.16 -0.86 20.33
N VAL A 828 16.73 0.07 21.18
CA VAL A 828 16.89 0.02 22.65
C VAL A 828 15.52 -0.19 23.26
N GLY A 829 15.37 -1.05 24.25
CA GLY A 829 14.09 -1.19 24.93
C GLY A 829 14.17 -1.85 26.29
N SER A 830 13.04 -1.82 27.00
CA SER A 830 12.86 -2.46 28.28
C SER A 830 11.42 -2.95 28.46
N SER A 831 11.27 -3.95 29.32
CA SER A 831 9.98 -4.57 29.63
C SER A 831 9.89 -4.97 31.09
N ARG A 832 8.69 -4.86 31.66
CA ARG A 832 8.34 -5.43 32.96
C ARG A 832 7.04 -6.23 32.84
N TYR A 833 7.12 -7.49 33.26
CA TYR A 833 6.01 -8.43 33.35
C TYR A 833 5.81 -8.79 34.83
N SER A 834 4.56 -8.84 35.28
CA SER A 834 4.19 -9.34 36.61
C SER A 834 2.80 -9.95 36.52
N TYR A 835 2.66 -11.21 36.95
CA TYR A 835 1.39 -11.91 36.92
C TYR A 835 1.20 -12.75 38.19
N ASP A 836 0.07 -12.52 38.84
CA ASP A 836 -0.40 -13.32 39.96
C ASP A 836 -1.09 -14.58 39.41
N ILE A 837 -0.68 -15.75 39.91
CA ILE A 837 -1.28 -17.06 39.63
C ILE A 837 -2.01 -17.52 40.89
N GLN A 838 -3.28 -17.90 40.76
CA GLN A 838 -4.06 -18.53 41.82
C GLN A 838 -4.45 -19.95 41.36
N ASN A 839 -3.62 -20.94 41.70
CA ASN A 839 -3.83 -22.35 41.36
C ASN A 839 -4.52 -23.09 42.50
N GLN A 840 -5.62 -23.79 42.21
CA GLN A 840 -6.30 -24.71 43.12
C GLN A 840 -6.44 -26.08 42.47
N TRP A 841 -5.97 -27.12 43.16
CA TRP A 841 -6.17 -28.52 42.77
C TRP A 841 -7.37 -29.11 43.52
N ASN A 842 -8.20 -29.89 42.81
CA ASN A 842 -9.39 -30.54 43.36
C ASN A 842 -9.40 -32.01 42.93
N SER A 843 -9.47 -32.94 43.90
CA SER A 843 -9.60 -34.38 43.64
C SER A 843 -10.81 -34.96 44.39
N SER A 844 -11.56 -35.83 43.71
CA SER A 844 -12.66 -36.59 44.32
C SER A 844 -12.18 -37.73 45.21
N ASN A 845 -10.90 -38.10 45.10
CA ASN A 845 -10.21 -39.02 46.00
C ASN A 845 -9.50 -38.22 47.13
N PRO A 846 -9.92 -38.35 48.41
CA PRO A 846 -9.30 -37.62 49.53
C PRO A 846 -7.83 -37.97 49.76
N PHE A 847 -7.42 -39.22 49.47
CA PHE A 847 -6.03 -39.66 49.63
C PHE A 847 -5.10 -38.91 48.68
N LEU A 848 -5.51 -38.71 47.42
CA LEU A 848 -4.75 -37.89 46.47
C LEU A 848 -4.65 -36.43 46.93
N CYS A 849 -5.72 -35.85 47.51
CA CYS A 849 -5.62 -34.50 48.07
C CYS A 849 -4.67 -34.39 49.27
N SER A 850 -4.51 -35.46 50.06
CA SER A 850 -3.56 -35.52 51.18
C SER A 850 -2.09 -35.68 50.74
N ILE A 851 -1.83 -36.13 49.51
CA ILE A 851 -0.49 -36.32 48.93
C ILE A 851 -0.10 -35.15 48.02
N LEU A 852 -1.01 -34.72 47.14
CA LEU A 852 -0.78 -33.67 46.15
C LEU A 852 -0.95 -32.25 46.72
N GLY A 853 -1.58 -32.12 47.89
CA GLY A 853 -1.88 -30.83 48.50
C GLY A 853 -2.95 -30.04 47.73
N CYS A 854 -4.22 -30.43 47.87
CA CYS A 854 -5.37 -29.68 47.33
C CYS A 854 -5.60 -28.36 48.11
N GLN A 855 -4.63 -27.44 48.02
CA GLN A 855 -4.67 -26.10 48.61
C GLN A 855 -4.66 -25.04 47.51
N LEU A 856 -5.12 -23.83 47.84
CA LEU A 856 -4.96 -22.66 47.00
C LEU A 856 -3.53 -22.15 47.11
N THR A 857 -2.77 -22.26 46.02
CA THR A 857 -1.42 -21.70 45.89
C THR A 857 -1.50 -20.37 45.15
N ASN A 858 -1.12 -19.28 45.84
CA ASN A 858 -1.00 -17.96 45.25
C ASN A 858 0.48 -17.64 45.04
N THR A 859 0.87 -17.33 43.81
CA THR A 859 2.25 -16.97 43.45
C THR A 859 2.24 -15.69 42.61
N ASN A 860 3.32 -14.93 42.60
CA ASN A 860 3.51 -13.77 41.71
C ASN A 860 4.85 -13.92 41.02
N ASP A 861 4.79 -14.15 39.73
CA ASP A 861 5.98 -14.36 38.91
C ASP A 861 6.25 -13.08 38.13
N THR A 862 7.52 -12.70 38.07
CA THR A 862 7.94 -11.39 37.53
C THR A 862 9.14 -11.54 36.63
N GLN A 863 9.20 -10.73 35.57
CA GLN A 863 10.43 -10.56 34.81
C GLN A 863 10.65 -9.10 34.44
N ASN A 864 11.89 -8.66 34.55
CA ASN A 864 12.35 -7.37 34.07
C ASN A 864 13.43 -7.63 33.02
N SER A 865 13.29 -7.01 31.84
CA SER A 865 14.29 -7.10 30.79
C SER A 865 14.70 -5.72 30.29
N GLY A 866 15.95 -5.60 29.86
CA GLY A 866 16.48 -4.45 29.13
C GLY A 866 17.35 -4.93 27.98
N TYR A 867 17.22 -4.35 26.79
CA TYR A 867 17.89 -4.83 25.59
C TYR A 867 18.40 -3.71 24.68
N VAL A 868 19.46 -4.02 23.94
CA VAL A 868 20.06 -3.18 22.90
C VAL A 868 20.41 -4.06 21.71
N TYR A 869 20.03 -3.62 20.52
CA TYR A 869 20.35 -4.25 19.23
C TYR A 869 20.80 -3.19 18.24
N SER A 870 21.74 -3.53 17.36
CA SER A 870 22.07 -2.73 16.18
C SER A 870 22.35 -3.62 14.99
N ASN A 871 21.76 -3.30 13.83
CA ASN A 871 22.21 -3.81 12.54
C ASN A 871 23.12 -2.77 11.92
N ILE A 872 24.33 -3.17 11.55
CA ILE A 872 25.40 -2.30 11.05
C ILE A 872 25.78 -2.78 9.65
N LYS A 873 25.59 -1.91 8.64
CA LYS A 873 26.05 -2.14 7.27
C LYS A 873 27.56 -1.92 7.22
N LEU A 874 28.32 -3.02 7.26
CA LEU A 874 29.78 -3.02 7.12
C LEU A 874 30.20 -2.70 5.68
N LEU A 875 29.43 -3.24 4.73
CA LEU A 875 29.43 -2.92 3.30
C LEU A 875 27.97 -2.84 2.84
N ASP A 876 27.71 -2.29 1.65
CA ASP A 876 26.34 -2.20 1.10
C ASP A 876 25.65 -3.57 0.92
N ASN A 877 26.44 -4.66 0.88
CA ASN A 877 25.98 -6.03 0.80
C ASN A 877 26.30 -6.91 2.03
N LEU A 878 26.82 -6.32 3.12
CA LEU A 878 27.22 -7.05 4.32
C LEU A 878 26.73 -6.34 5.59
N THR A 879 25.74 -6.92 6.26
CA THR A 879 25.18 -6.42 7.51
C THR A 879 25.56 -7.34 8.67
N ALA A 880 26.09 -6.77 9.75
CA ALA A 880 26.29 -7.47 11.02
C ALA A 880 25.23 -7.03 12.04
N THR A 881 24.64 -7.98 12.74
CA THR A 881 23.72 -7.73 13.87
C THR A 881 24.48 -7.96 15.17
N GLY A 882 24.61 -6.93 16.01
CA GLY A 882 25.11 -7.05 17.38
C GLY A 882 24.00 -6.72 18.37
N GLY A 883 23.86 -7.51 19.44
CA GLY A 883 22.88 -7.21 20.47
C GLY A 883 23.10 -7.93 21.79
N VAL A 884 22.38 -7.49 22.81
CA VAL A 884 22.33 -8.08 24.14
C VAL A 884 20.97 -7.81 24.77
N SER A 885 20.43 -8.76 25.52
CA SER A 885 19.42 -8.48 26.54
C SER A 885 19.98 -8.86 27.92
N TYR A 886 19.58 -8.13 28.95
CA TYR A 886 19.67 -8.58 30.33
C TYR A 886 18.27 -8.94 30.78
N ASP A 887 18.12 -10.14 31.32
CA ASP A 887 16.83 -10.71 31.70
C ASP A 887 16.92 -11.20 33.16
N SER A 888 16.06 -10.64 34.01
CA SER A 888 15.92 -10.99 35.44
C SER A 888 14.52 -11.54 35.66
N TYR A 889 14.42 -12.87 35.73
CA TYR A 889 13.20 -13.67 35.90
C TYR A 889 13.12 -14.18 37.34
N ASN A 890 11.96 -14.09 37.97
CA ASN A 890 11.69 -14.64 39.29
C ASN A 890 10.36 -15.37 39.31
N ASP A 891 10.39 -16.64 39.72
CA ASP A 891 9.28 -17.60 39.73
C ASP A 891 9.07 -18.13 41.15
N SER A 892 7.90 -17.84 41.69
CA SER A 892 7.53 -18.14 43.08
C SER A 892 6.74 -19.44 43.22
N GLN A 893 6.36 -20.11 42.13
CA GLN A 893 5.98 -21.53 42.15
C GLN A 893 7.24 -22.38 42.40
N ALA A 894 8.35 -22.01 41.75
CA ALA A 894 9.63 -22.73 41.68
C ALA A 894 10.54 -22.59 42.91
N ASN A 895 9.97 -22.48 44.12
CA ASN A 895 10.72 -22.23 45.36
C ASN A 895 11.58 -20.93 45.31
N ASN A 896 11.00 -19.85 44.74
CA ASN A 896 11.66 -18.57 44.46
C ASN A 896 12.89 -18.71 43.54
N LEU A 897 12.72 -19.39 42.41
CA LEU A 897 13.76 -19.47 41.39
C LEU A 897 13.98 -18.09 40.76
N THR A 898 15.13 -17.49 41.06
CA THR A 898 15.62 -16.30 40.35
C THR A 898 16.65 -16.71 39.29
N ILE A 899 16.41 -16.31 38.04
CA ILE A 899 17.35 -16.43 36.92
C ILE A 899 17.73 -15.01 36.48
N GLU A 900 19.00 -14.64 36.66
CA GLU A 900 19.56 -13.41 36.11
C GLU A 900 20.60 -13.76 35.05
N ARG A 901 20.39 -13.34 33.80
CA ARG A 901 21.29 -13.66 32.67
C ARG A 901 21.44 -12.48 31.70
N ALA A 902 22.68 -12.18 31.36
CA ALA A 902 23.00 -11.44 30.14
C ALA A 902 23.02 -12.42 28.96
N ASN A 903 22.22 -12.13 27.94
CA ASN A 903 21.98 -12.95 26.77
C ASN A 903 22.58 -12.26 25.53
N PRO A 904 23.87 -12.48 25.21
CA PRO A 904 24.54 -11.90 24.04
C PRO A 904 24.01 -12.49 22.71
N LYS A 905 24.06 -11.69 21.65
CA LYS A 905 23.49 -12.02 20.34
C LYS A 905 24.35 -11.48 19.21
N PHE A 906 24.73 -12.35 18.28
CA PHE A 906 25.51 -12.02 17.09
C PHE A 906 24.85 -12.60 15.84
N GLY A 907 24.86 -11.84 14.75
CA GLY A 907 24.37 -12.26 13.45
C GLY A 907 25.16 -11.64 12.30
N LEU A 908 25.19 -12.33 11.16
CA LEU A 908 25.80 -11.86 9.93
C LEU A 908 24.87 -12.21 8.75
N LEU A 909 24.63 -11.23 7.89
CA LEU A 909 23.80 -11.33 6.68
C LEU A 909 24.62 -10.78 5.52
N TRP A 910 25.04 -11.65 4.60
CA TRP A 910 25.98 -11.33 3.51
C TRP A 910 25.40 -11.70 2.14
N GLN A 911 25.01 -10.70 1.38
CA GLN A 911 24.51 -10.83 0.01
C GLN A 911 25.72 -10.84 -0.94
N PHE A 912 26.37 -11.99 -1.11
CA PHE A 912 27.66 -12.14 -1.82
C PHE A 912 27.62 -11.56 -3.24
N ASN A 913 26.54 -11.85 -3.97
CA ASN A 913 26.15 -11.23 -5.23
C ASN A 913 24.62 -11.09 -5.26
N LYS A 914 24.01 -10.70 -6.40
CA LYS A 914 22.54 -10.59 -6.49
C LYS A 914 21.79 -11.91 -6.24
N GLU A 915 22.41 -13.07 -6.47
CA GLU A 915 21.78 -14.39 -6.43
C GLU A 915 21.93 -15.11 -5.09
N LEU A 916 23.02 -14.83 -4.35
CA LEU A 916 23.50 -15.65 -3.23
C LEU A 916 23.57 -14.88 -1.92
N LEU A 917 22.85 -15.37 -0.92
CA LEU A 917 22.81 -14.86 0.45
C LEU A 917 23.39 -15.89 1.41
N PHE A 918 24.38 -15.49 2.21
CA PHE A 918 24.83 -16.24 3.40
C PHE A 918 24.27 -15.63 4.67
N ARG A 919 23.95 -16.49 5.64
CA ARG A 919 23.45 -16.11 6.97
C ARG A 919 24.18 -16.92 8.05
N LEU A 920 24.52 -16.27 9.15
CA LEU A 920 25.09 -16.91 10.34
C LEU A 920 24.54 -16.21 11.59
N ALA A 921 24.24 -16.96 12.65
CA ALA A 921 23.88 -16.40 13.94
C ALA A 921 24.36 -17.27 15.11
N VAL A 922 24.70 -16.61 16.21
CA VAL A 922 24.95 -17.22 17.53
C VAL A 922 24.31 -16.33 18.59
N PHE A 923 23.37 -16.87 19.37
CA PHE A 923 22.66 -16.08 20.38
C PHE A 923 22.13 -16.88 21.55
N ASP A 924 22.07 -16.21 22.70
CA ASP A 924 21.44 -16.67 23.93
C ASP A 924 20.00 -16.13 24.07
N THR A 925 19.11 -16.92 24.68
CA THR A 925 17.74 -16.52 25.02
C THR A 925 17.27 -17.09 26.37
N LEU A 926 16.36 -16.34 27.00
CA LEU A 926 15.54 -16.78 28.13
C LEU A 926 14.06 -16.67 27.72
N LYS A 927 13.26 -17.73 27.91
CA LYS A 927 11.84 -17.74 27.57
C LYS A 927 11.02 -17.03 28.65
N SER A 928 10.59 -15.81 28.34
CA SER A 928 9.78 -14.98 29.22
C SER A 928 8.38 -15.54 29.50
N PRO A 929 7.80 -15.30 30.69
CA PRO A 929 6.44 -15.71 31.06
C PRO A 929 5.43 -14.65 30.62
N ILE A 930 5.42 -14.37 29.31
CA ILE A 930 4.61 -13.31 28.71
C ILE A 930 3.12 -13.70 28.68
N ILE A 931 2.32 -12.99 29.47
CA ILE A 931 0.90 -13.26 29.79
C ILE A 931 0.04 -13.51 28.54
N VAL A 932 0.38 -12.87 27.42
CA VAL A 932 -0.34 -12.96 26.15
C VAL A 932 0.53 -13.43 24.97
N ASN A 933 1.74 -13.94 25.23
CA ASN A 933 2.73 -14.35 24.21
C ASN A 933 3.08 -13.28 23.14
N GLN A 934 3.13 -12.00 23.54
CA GLN A 934 3.57 -10.88 22.69
C GLN A 934 4.71 -10.10 23.36
N GLN A 935 5.60 -9.49 22.58
CA GLN A 935 6.65 -8.57 23.07
C GLN A 935 7.19 -7.62 21.97
N LEU A 936 7.91 -6.58 22.36
CA LEU A 936 8.56 -5.59 21.48
C LEU A 936 10.03 -5.90 21.16
N GLN A 937 10.64 -6.90 21.80
CA GLN A 937 12.01 -7.33 21.51
C GLN A 937 12.11 -7.87 20.06
N PRO A 938 13.19 -7.60 19.30
CA PRO A 938 13.38 -8.17 17.97
C PRO A 938 13.33 -9.71 17.96
N MET A 939 12.47 -10.28 17.11
CA MET A 939 12.12 -11.71 17.17
C MET A 939 13.10 -12.65 16.44
N GLN A 940 14.03 -12.11 15.65
CA GLN A 940 14.97 -12.88 14.82
C GLN A 940 16.37 -12.24 14.80
N ILE A 941 17.42 -13.06 14.64
CA ILE A 941 18.83 -12.63 14.51
C ILE A 941 19.38 -13.19 13.20
N ALA A 942 19.84 -12.32 12.28
CA ALA A 942 20.26 -12.68 10.91
C ALA A 942 19.29 -13.64 10.16
N GLY A 943 18.00 -13.62 10.54
CA GLY A 943 16.95 -14.43 9.96
C GLY A 943 16.62 -15.77 10.64
N PHE A 944 17.26 -16.06 11.77
CA PHE A 944 16.92 -17.23 12.60
C PHE A 944 16.01 -16.81 13.75
N ASN A 945 15.02 -17.65 14.06
CA ASN A 945 14.02 -17.39 15.10
C ASN A 945 14.66 -17.35 16.50
N GLN A 946 14.40 -16.30 17.27
CA GLN A 946 14.90 -16.14 18.64
C GLN A 946 13.98 -16.80 19.67
N PHE A 947 12.67 -16.62 19.51
CA PHE A 947 11.67 -17.03 20.51
C PHE A 947 10.78 -18.15 19.98
N PHE A 948 10.90 -19.32 20.60
CA PHE A 948 10.05 -20.46 20.34
C PHE A 948 8.96 -20.58 21.42
N ASP A 949 7.94 -21.38 21.15
CA ASP A 949 6.81 -21.67 22.07
C ASP A 949 7.22 -22.53 23.31
N ASP A 950 8.48 -22.42 23.74
CA ASP A 950 9.11 -23.19 24.83
C ASP A 950 8.48 -22.89 26.21
N GLY A 951 8.78 -23.75 27.19
CA GLY A 951 8.38 -23.58 28.59
C GLY A 951 8.94 -22.30 29.23
N ASN A 952 8.18 -21.63 30.09
CA ASN A 952 8.65 -20.42 30.79
C ASN A 952 9.91 -20.71 31.62
N GLY A 953 10.89 -19.79 31.61
CA GLY A 953 12.19 -19.99 32.26
C GLY A 953 13.18 -20.87 31.47
N THR A 954 12.79 -21.43 30.32
CA THR A 954 13.70 -22.16 29.42
C THR A 954 14.85 -21.27 28.97
N GLN A 955 16.07 -21.78 29.08
CA GLN A 955 17.27 -21.09 28.60
C GLN A 955 17.79 -21.83 27.37
N ALA A 956 18.04 -21.11 26.28
CA ALA A 956 18.59 -21.70 25.06
C ALA A 956 19.81 -20.92 24.56
N THR A 957 20.77 -21.65 24.00
CA THR A 957 21.89 -21.11 23.21
C THR A 957 21.77 -21.71 21.82
N GLN A 958 21.73 -20.88 20.77
CA GLN A 958 21.48 -21.32 19.41
C GLN A 958 22.63 -20.95 18.48
N TYR A 959 23.10 -21.93 17.70
CA TYR A 959 24.10 -21.78 16.66
C TYR A 959 23.46 -22.12 15.32
N ALA A 960 23.53 -21.20 14.35
CA ALA A 960 22.80 -21.36 13.09
C ALA A 960 23.57 -20.80 11.88
N ILE A 961 23.45 -21.51 10.75
CA ILE A 961 23.99 -21.11 9.45
C ILE A 961 22.96 -21.36 8.35
N GLY A 962 22.99 -20.53 7.31
CA GLY A 962 22.04 -20.59 6.21
C GLY A 962 22.64 -20.05 4.92
N MET A 963 22.13 -20.55 3.81
CA MET A 963 22.52 -20.14 2.46
C MET A 963 21.29 -20.18 1.58
N ASP A 964 20.93 -19.05 0.97
CA ASP A 964 19.79 -18.96 0.04
C ASP A 964 20.31 -18.51 -1.33
N TYR A 965 19.99 -19.26 -2.39
CA TYR A 965 20.52 -19.09 -3.73
C TYR A 965 19.41 -19.07 -4.80
N HIS A 966 19.44 -18.07 -5.68
CA HIS A 966 18.52 -17.96 -6.81
C HIS A 966 19.25 -17.65 -8.13
N PRO A 967 19.72 -18.68 -8.87
CA PRO A 967 20.55 -18.52 -10.09
C PRO A 967 19.84 -17.83 -11.26
N ASN A 968 18.52 -17.72 -11.21
CA ASN A 968 17.68 -17.07 -12.21
C ASN A 968 16.31 -16.75 -11.58
N GLN A 969 15.45 -16.03 -12.32
CA GLN A 969 14.13 -15.61 -11.84
C GLN A 969 13.15 -16.78 -11.57
N ASN A 970 13.46 -17.99 -12.00
CA ASN A 970 12.59 -19.16 -11.94
C ASN A 970 13.01 -20.22 -10.90
N TRP A 971 14.19 -20.09 -10.27
CA TRP A 971 14.74 -21.08 -9.34
C TRP A 971 15.15 -20.42 -8.02
N TYR A 972 14.59 -20.89 -6.92
CA TYR A 972 14.92 -20.44 -5.56
C TYR A 972 15.20 -21.67 -4.69
N THR A 973 16.43 -21.81 -4.22
CA THR A 973 16.84 -22.90 -3.32
C THR A 973 17.52 -22.36 -2.08
N GLY A 974 17.53 -23.12 -0.99
CA GLY A 974 18.24 -22.72 0.21
C GLY A 974 18.46 -23.88 1.17
N ILE A 975 19.48 -23.71 2.01
CA ILE A 975 19.87 -24.60 3.10
C ILE A 975 19.79 -23.80 4.39
N GLU A 976 19.20 -24.38 5.43
CA GLU A 976 19.14 -23.79 6.77
C GLU A 976 19.43 -24.86 7.82
N LEU A 977 20.51 -24.67 8.58
CA LEU A 977 20.98 -25.58 9.61
C LEU A 977 21.05 -24.85 10.95
N TYR A 978 20.52 -25.43 12.01
CA TYR A 978 20.79 -24.95 13.37
C TYR A 978 20.87 -26.09 14.39
N THR A 979 21.53 -25.79 15.50
CA THR A 979 21.44 -26.57 16.74
C THR A 979 21.12 -25.64 17.92
N ARG A 980 20.32 -26.12 18.86
CA ARG A 980 19.93 -25.42 20.09
C ARG A 980 20.34 -26.26 21.30
N ASP A 981 21.24 -25.74 22.12
CA ASP A 981 21.53 -26.26 23.46
C ASP A 981 20.53 -25.66 24.45
N ILE A 982 19.68 -26.51 25.03
CA ILE A 982 18.52 -26.09 25.83
C ILE A 982 18.66 -26.60 27.27
N ARG A 983 18.42 -25.71 28.24
CA ARG A 983 18.20 -26.06 29.64
C ARG A 983 16.72 -25.85 29.96
N PHE A 984 15.97 -26.95 29.91
CA PHE A 984 14.53 -26.93 30.12
C PHE A 984 14.20 -27.06 31.62
N PRO A 985 13.41 -26.15 32.20
CA PRO A 985 13.02 -26.18 33.60
C PRO A 985 12.01 -27.29 33.92
N TYR A 986 12.20 -28.00 35.03
CA TYR A 986 11.20 -28.94 35.55
C TYR A 986 11.20 -29.00 37.09
N LEU A 987 10.07 -29.42 37.64
CA LEU A 987 9.89 -29.65 39.08
C LEU A 987 10.09 -31.13 39.41
N GLN A 988 10.83 -31.40 40.47
CA GLN A 988 10.99 -32.74 41.06
C GLN A 988 10.74 -32.66 42.57
N GLY A 989 9.51 -32.99 42.98
CA GLY A 989 9.03 -32.67 44.32
C GLY A 989 8.95 -31.16 44.52
N SER A 990 9.57 -30.64 45.58
CA SER A 990 9.70 -29.19 45.83
C SER A 990 10.98 -28.56 45.29
N MET A 991 11.83 -29.32 44.57
CA MET A 991 13.06 -28.81 43.97
C MET A 991 12.85 -28.52 42.49
N PHE A 992 13.35 -27.36 42.04
CA PHE A 992 13.39 -26.99 40.64
C PHE A 992 14.76 -27.37 40.04
N LEU A 993 14.75 -28.01 38.88
CA LEU A 993 15.93 -28.52 38.20
C LEU A 993 15.89 -28.16 36.71
N PHE A 994 17.05 -28.22 36.06
CA PHE A 994 17.17 -28.03 34.61
C PHE A 994 17.55 -29.33 33.94
N GLU A 995 16.74 -29.75 32.97
CA GLU A 995 17.00 -30.88 32.08
C GLU A 995 17.79 -30.39 30.85
N PRO A 996 18.96 -30.97 30.55
CA PRO A 996 19.62 -30.79 29.28
C PRO A 996 18.79 -31.40 28.14
N ARG A 997 18.54 -30.60 27.11
CA ARG A 997 17.91 -31.01 25.86
C ARG A 997 18.69 -30.41 24.68
N THR A 998 18.68 -31.09 23.55
CA THR A 998 19.28 -30.62 22.29
C THR A 998 18.27 -30.74 21.16
N GLU A 999 18.24 -29.71 20.29
CA GLU A 999 17.38 -29.68 19.10
C GLU A 999 18.21 -29.32 17.87
N ASN A 1000 18.23 -30.22 16.89
CA ASN A 1000 18.91 -30.02 15.60
C ASN A 1000 17.87 -29.88 14.48
N LEU A 1001 18.06 -28.90 13.59
CA LEU A 1001 17.32 -28.76 12.34
C LEU A 1001 18.30 -28.81 11.17
N TYR A 1002 17.98 -29.64 10.18
CA TYR A 1002 18.63 -29.67 8.88
C TYR A 1002 17.56 -29.48 7.80
N ARG A 1003 17.62 -28.38 7.06
CA ARG A 1003 16.60 -28.04 6.07
C ARG A 1003 17.20 -27.70 4.72
N PHE A 1004 16.56 -28.17 3.66
CA PHE A 1004 16.83 -27.83 2.27
C PHE A 1004 15.51 -27.59 1.54
N TYR A 1005 15.46 -26.61 0.64
CA TYR A 1005 14.28 -26.36 -0.19
C TYR A 1005 14.65 -26.03 -1.64
N VAL A 1006 13.73 -26.31 -2.56
CA VAL A 1006 13.76 -25.92 -3.98
C VAL A 1006 12.36 -25.48 -4.38
N ASN A 1007 12.24 -24.26 -4.90
CA ASN A 1007 11.04 -23.74 -5.53
C ASN A 1007 11.38 -23.44 -6.99
N TRP A 1008 10.61 -24.00 -7.92
CA TRP A 1008 10.84 -23.92 -9.37
C TRP A 1008 9.59 -23.47 -10.10
N ILE A 1009 9.70 -22.34 -10.80
CA ILE A 1009 8.71 -21.85 -11.76
C ILE A 1009 8.96 -22.55 -13.11
N ILE A 1010 8.08 -23.47 -13.46
CA ILE A 1010 8.15 -24.27 -14.69
C ILE A 1010 7.55 -23.48 -15.86
N HIS A 1011 6.45 -22.78 -15.60
CA HIS A 1011 5.74 -21.91 -16.53
C HIS A 1011 5.08 -20.75 -15.75
N GLU A 1012 4.57 -19.71 -16.42
CA GLU A 1012 3.79 -18.64 -15.77
C GLU A 1012 2.53 -19.15 -15.02
N HIS A 1013 2.09 -20.36 -15.37
CA HIS A 1013 0.90 -21.04 -14.87
C HIS A 1013 1.21 -22.27 -13.99
N TRP A 1014 2.46 -22.75 -13.97
CA TRP A 1014 2.85 -24.00 -13.31
C TRP A 1014 4.14 -23.83 -12.51
N LEU A 1015 4.10 -24.21 -11.23
CA LEU A 1015 5.27 -24.22 -10.37
C LEU A 1015 5.32 -25.49 -9.52
N MET A 1016 6.52 -25.84 -9.07
CA MET A 1016 6.80 -26.98 -8.21
C MET A 1016 7.61 -26.54 -7.00
N ASN A 1017 7.22 -27.04 -5.83
CA ASN A 1017 7.95 -26.88 -4.58
C ASN A 1017 8.41 -28.25 -4.09
N SER A 1018 9.62 -28.37 -3.57
CA SER A 1018 10.06 -29.55 -2.83
C SER A 1018 11.02 -29.14 -1.72
N GLY A 1019 10.95 -29.81 -0.58
CA GLY A 1019 11.85 -29.53 0.53
C GLY A 1019 12.13 -30.76 1.36
N PHE A 1020 13.37 -30.88 1.82
CA PHE A 1020 13.77 -31.87 2.80
C PHE A 1020 13.95 -31.17 4.15
N ARG A 1021 13.36 -31.75 5.20
CA ARG A 1021 13.53 -31.29 6.58
C ARG A 1021 13.79 -32.49 7.46
N TYR A 1022 14.93 -32.51 8.15
CA TYR A 1022 15.22 -33.43 9.24
C TYR A 1022 15.27 -32.65 10.55
N GLU A 1023 14.44 -33.08 11.50
CA GLU A 1023 14.34 -32.54 12.86
C GLU A 1023 14.75 -33.64 13.84
N ASP A 1024 15.64 -33.33 14.76
CA ASP A 1024 16.18 -34.27 15.73
C ASP A 1024 16.19 -33.65 17.13
N PHE A 1025 15.47 -34.28 18.06
CA PHE A 1025 15.35 -33.88 19.45
C PHE A 1025 15.90 -34.97 20.37
N HIS A 1026 16.68 -34.58 21.37
CA HIS A 1026 17.16 -35.45 22.43
C HIS A 1026 17.02 -34.78 23.80
N ALA A 1027 16.61 -35.55 24.82
CA ALA A 1027 16.58 -35.16 26.23
C ALA A 1027 17.33 -36.20 27.09
N THR A 1028 17.99 -35.74 28.16
CA THR A 1028 18.82 -36.61 29.02
C THR A 1028 18.24 -36.87 30.42
N GLY A 1029 17.03 -36.38 30.71
CA GLY A 1029 16.46 -36.37 32.06
C GLY A 1029 15.23 -37.28 32.24
N VAL A 1030 14.14 -36.66 32.68
CA VAL A 1030 12.89 -37.34 33.11
C VAL A 1030 11.73 -37.13 32.14
N SER A 1031 11.92 -36.37 31.06
CA SER A 1031 10.88 -36.15 30.05
C SER A 1031 10.68 -37.36 29.13
N THR A 1032 9.44 -37.53 28.64
CA THR A 1032 9.10 -38.48 27.58
C THR A 1032 8.40 -37.73 26.44
N PRO A 1033 8.79 -37.93 25.17
CA PRO A 1033 9.80 -38.87 24.66
C PRO A 1033 11.23 -38.44 25.04
N LYS A 1034 12.15 -39.41 25.04
CA LYS A 1034 13.58 -39.21 25.27
C LYS A 1034 14.28 -38.72 24.00
N ALA A 1035 13.91 -39.25 22.84
CA ALA A 1035 14.38 -38.76 21.55
C ALA A 1035 13.28 -38.84 20.49
N VAL A 1036 13.28 -37.88 19.55
CA VAL A 1036 12.40 -37.88 18.38
C VAL A 1036 13.19 -37.40 17.17
N ALA A 1037 13.38 -38.28 16.20
CA ALA A 1037 13.94 -37.95 14.90
C ALA A 1037 12.83 -38.02 13.84
N THR A 1038 12.64 -36.95 13.06
CA THR A 1038 11.61 -36.91 12.00
C THR A 1038 12.17 -36.32 10.71
N ALA A 1039 12.14 -37.11 9.63
CA ALA A 1039 12.37 -36.65 8.26
C ALA A 1039 11.03 -36.34 7.57
N TYR A 1040 10.98 -35.20 6.88
CA TYR A 1040 9.87 -34.78 6.04
C TYR A 1040 10.40 -34.49 4.63
N LEU A 1041 9.68 -34.98 3.61
CA LEU A 1041 9.89 -34.65 2.21
C LEU A 1041 8.55 -34.22 1.56
N PRO A 1042 8.02 -33.02 1.88
CA PRO A 1042 6.95 -32.39 1.11
C PRO A 1042 7.41 -32.06 -0.32
N THR A 1043 6.55 -32.33 -1.29
CA THR A 1043 6.65 -31.91 -2.69
C THR A 1043 5.27 -31.54 -3.20
N SER A 1044 5.10 -30.34 -3.75
CA SER A 1044 3.83 -29.91 -4.34
C SER A 1044 4.00 -29.35 -5.75
N LEU A 1045 2.90 -29.43 -6.51
CA LEU A 1045 2.72 -28.88 -7.84
C LEU A 1045 1.52 -27.93 -7.77
N ARG A 1046 1.71 -26.67 -8.12
CA ARG A 1046 0.65 -25.65 -8.12
C ARG A 1046 0.36 -25.16 -9.54
N PHE A 1047 -0.91 -24.86 -9.78
CA PHE A 1047 -1.44 -24.31 -11.02
C PHE A 1047 -2.19 -22.99 -10.76
N PHE A 1048 -2.03 -22.02 -11.67
CA PHE A 1048 -2.76 -20.75 -11.67
C PHE A 1048 -3.22 -20.42 -13.09
N HIS A 1049 -4.33 -19.69 -13.23
CA HIS A 1049 -4.81 -19.15 -14.49
C HIS A 1049 -5.45 -17.77 -14.28
N GLU A 1050 -5.19 -16.83 -15.20
CA GLU A 1050 -5.76 -15.46 -15.22
C GLU A 1050 -7.29 -15.36 -15.07
N ILE A 1051 -8.06 -16.40 -15.43
CA ILE A 1051 -9.52 -16.43 -15.23
C ILE A 1051 -9.95 -16.54 -13.75
N GLY A 1052 -8.99 -16.73 -12.83
CA GLY A 1052 -9.21 -16.84 -11.39
C GLY A 1052 -9.06 -18.26 -10.81
N VAL A 1053 -8.91 -19.29 -11.66
CA VAL A 1053 -8.72 -20.68 -11.21
C VAL A 1053 -7.31 -20.90 -10.64
N PHE A 1054 -7.21 -21.63 -9.55
CA PHE A 1054 -5.95 -22.15 -9.01
C PHE A 1054 -6.13 -23.56 -8.44
N ALA A 1055 -5.04 -24.32 -8.35
CA ALA A 1055 -5.03 -25.64 -7.74
C ALA A 1055 -3.65 -25.99 -7.13
N GLU A 1056 -3.63 -26.87 -6.14
CA GLU A 1056 -2.42 -27.50 -5.59
C GLU A 1056 -2.63 -29.01 -5.44
N LEU A 1057 -1.62 -29.78 -5.80
CA LEU A 1057 -1.48 -31.18 -5.41
C LEU A 1057 -0.15 -31.35 -4.67
N ARG A 1058 -0.18 -31.92 -3.47
CA ARG A 1058 0.98 -32.07 -2.60
C ARG A 1058 1.12 -33.50 -2.12
N GLY A 1059 2.27 -34.11 -2.38
CA GLY A 1059 2.72 -35.31 -1.67
C GLY A 1059 3.58 -34.91 -0.47
N THR A 1060 3.45 -35.58 0.67
CA THR A 1060 4.40 -35.44 1.79
C THR A 1060 4.81 -36.82 2.28
N TYR A 1061 6.06 -37.21 2.06
CA TYR A 1061 6.64 -38.37 2.73
C TYR A 1061 7.14 -37.99 4.12
N ILE A 1062 6.89 -38.85 5.11
CA ILE A 1062 7.29 -38.68 6.51
C ILE A 1062 7.92 -39.99 6.98
N ASN A 1063 9.07 -39.91 7.64
CA ASN A 1063 9.67 -41.00 8.41
C ASN A 1063 9.97 -40.48 9.82
N GLN A 1064 9.56 -41.19 10.86
CA GLN A 1064 9.75 -40.79 12.25
C GLN A 1064 10.23 -41.96 13.11
N GLN A 1065 11.13 -41.68 14.04
CA GLN A 1065 11.62 -42.57 15.08
C GLN A 1065 11.42 -41.88 16.44
N VAL A 1066 10.86 -42.61 17.41
CA VAL A 1066 10.46 -42.10 18.73
C VAL A 1066 10.97 -43.06 19.80
N ASP A 1067 11.94 -42.61 20.60
CA ASP A 1067 12.42 -43.33 21.78
C ASP A 1067 11.84 -42.70 23.04
N THR A 1068 11.33 -43.54 23.95
CA THR A 1068 10.70 -43.11 25.20
C THR A 1068 11.43 -43.66 26.43
N LEU A 1069 11.08 -43.15 27.61
CA LEU A 1069 11.58 -43.69 28.88
C LEU A 1069 10.83 -44.96 29.27
N SER A 1070 11.56 -45.92 29.87
CA SER A 1070 11.00 -47.20 30.33
C SER A 1070 9.85 -46.99 31.33
N GLY A 1071 8.62 -47.29 30.90
CA GLY A 1071 7.39 -47.09 31.68
C GLY A 1071 6.49 -45.93 31.22
N GLY A 1072 6.91 -45.17 30.19
CA GLY A 1072 6.03 -44.28 29.44
C GLY A 1072 5.44 -44.95 28.19
N ASP A 1073 4.87 -44.13 27.32
CA ASP A 1073 4.35 -44.48 25.99
C ASP A 1073 5.34 -45.36 25.20
N PRO A 1074 4.90 -46.34 24.39
CA PRO A 1074 5.82 -47.27 23.72
C PRO A 1074 6.65 -46.58 22.62
N SER A 1075 7.97 -46.82 22.59
CA SER A 1075 8.85 -46.41 21.49
C SER A 1075 8.39 -47.00 20.15
N PHE A 1076 8.51 -46.25 19.06
CA PHE A 1076 8.12 -46.71 17.73
C PHE A 1076 8.93 -46.08 16.59
N SER A 1077 8.90 -46.73 15.42
CA SER A 1077 9.29 -46.15 14.14
C SER A 1077 8.12 -46.28 13.16
N THR A 1078 8.00 -45.34 12.23
CA THR A 1078 6.89 -45.22 11.31
C THR A 1078 7.33 -44.48 10.05
N ASP A 1079 6.82 -44.90 8.88
CA ASP A 1079 6.91 -44.10 7.67
C ASP A 1079 5.60 -44.18 6.87
N PHE A 1080 5.26 -43.08 6.21
CA PHE A 1080 4.00 -42.94 5.48
C PHE A 1080 4.06 -41.79 4.47
N TYR A 1081 3.13 -41.84 3.51
CA TYR A 1081 2.91 -40.80 2.52
C TYR A 1081 1.54 -40.16 2.74
N LEU A 1082 1.48 -38.83 2.72
CA LEU A 1082 0.25 -38.06 2.61
C LEU A 1082 0.09 -37.55 1.18
N VAL A 1083 -1.15 -37.41 0.74
CA VAL A 1083 -1.51 -36.68 -0.47
C VAL A 1083 -2.58 -35.67 -0.09
N ASP A 1084 -2.29 -34.39 -0.28
CA ASP A 1084 -3.17 -33.27 0.03
C ASP A 1084 -3.51 -32.57 -1.29
N ALA A 1085 -4.75 -32.14 -1.47
CA ALA A 1085 -5.22 -31.51 -2.72
C ALA A 1085 -6.11 -30.30 -2.45
N ALA A 1086 -5.94 -29.25 -3.24
CA ALA A 1086 -6.76 -28.05 -3.20
C ALA A 1086 -7.15 -27.59 -4.62
N ILE A 1087 -8.36 -27.09 -4.77
CA ILE A 1087 -8.81 -26.37 -5.97
C ILE A 1087 -9.61 -25.14 -5.54
N GLY A 1088 -9.42 -24.02 -6.22
CA GLY A 1088 -10.12 -22.79 -5.88
C GLY A 1088 -10.33 -21.85 -7.05
N TYR A 1089 -11.19 -20.86 -6.79
CA TYR A 1089 -11.58 -19.84 -7.73
C TYR A 1089 -11.62 -18.47 -7.05
N ARG A 1090 -10.78 -17.57 -7.54
CA ARG A 1090 -10.76 -16.16 -7.16
C ARG A 1090 -11.79 -15.41 -7.98
N LEU A 1091 -12.73 -14.74 -7.31
CA LEU A 1091 -13.84 -14.06 -7.96
C LEU A 1091 -13.34 -12.83 -8.75
N PRO A 1092 -13.88 -12.57 -9.96
CA PRO A 1092 -13.62 -11.35 -10.71
C PRO A 1092 -13.85 -10.09 -9.88
N LYS A 1093 -13.16 -9.00 -10.22
CA LYS A 1093 -13.21 -7.71 -9.49
C LYS A 1093 -12.89 -7.83 -7.98
N GLN A 1094 -12.08 -8.82 -7.58
CA GLN A 1094 -11.57 -8.99 -6.21
C GLN A 1094 -12.67 -9.19 -5.13
N TYR A 1095 -13.86 -9.68 -5.47
CA TYR A 1095 -14.95 -9.85 -4.49
C TYR A 1095 -14.70 -10.93 -3.42
N GLY A 1096 -13.80 -11.89 -3.68
CA GLY A 1096 -13.58 -13.01 -2.78
C GLY A 1096 -12.82 -14.18 -3.39
N ILE A 1097 -12.68 -15.25 -2.61
CA ILE A 1097 -12.09 -16.53 -3.00
C ILE A 1097 -13.00 -17.65 -2.48
N PHE A 1098 -13.22 -18.66 -3.31
CA PHE A 1098 -13.78 -19.96 -2.92
C PHE A 1098 -12.69 -21.03 -3.08
N SER A 1099 -12.60 -21.97 -2.14
CA SER A 1099 -11.71 -23.13 -2.25
C SER A 1099 -12.33 -24.40 -1.67
N LEU A 1100 -11.96 -25.53 -2.26
CA LEU A 1100 -12.18 -26.88 -1.77
C LEU A 1100 -10.81 -27.49 -1.49
N GLU A 1101 -10.61 -27.97 -0.27
CA GLU A 1101 -9.35 -28.47 0.26
C GLU A 1101 -9.58 -29.87 0.86
N ALA A 1102 -8.63 -30.77 0.66
CA ALA A 1102 -8.71 -32.18 1.06
C ALA A 1102 -7.32 -32.66 1.52
N ASP A 1103 -7.13 -32.73 2.84
CA ASP A 1103 -5.89 -33.23 3.46
C ASP A 1103 -5.99 -34.75 3.68
N ASN A 1104 -4.86 -35.46 3.56
CA ASN A 1104 -4.81 -36.93 3.64
C ASN A 1104 -5.86 -37.63 2.75
N LEU A 1105 -5.90 -37.26 1.46
CA LEU A 1105 -6.84 -37.74 0.45
C LEU A 1105 -6.90 -39.27 0.29
N LEU A 1106 -5.86 -40.00 0.75
CA LEU A 1106 -5.80 -41.47 0.72
C LEU A 1106 -6.39 -42.15 1.99
N ASP A 1107 -6.84 -41.38 2.98
CA ASP A 1107 -7.19 -41.83 4.35
C ASP A 1107 -6.13 -42.73 4.99
N ASN A 1108 -4.84 -42.40 4.78
CA ASN A 1108 -3.75 -43.18 5.35
C ASN A 1108 -3.76 -43.06 6.88
N ARG A 1109 -3.87 -44.21 7.55
CA ARG A 1109 -3.86 -44.36 9.01
C ARG A 1109 -2.46 -44.75 9.47
N PHE A 1110 -1.83 -43.92 10.29
CA PHE A 1110 -0.43 -44.05 10.71
C PHE A 1110 -0.25 -43.72 12.20
N LYS A 1111 0.89 -44.12 12.76
CA LYS A 1111 1.34 -43.65 14.07
C LYS A 1111 2.17 -42.38 13.88
N PHE A 1112 2.08 -41.43 14.81
CA PHE A 1112 2.88 -40.21 14.77
C PHE A 1112 2.93 -39.57 16.17
N ARG A 1113 4.08 -38.97 16.50
CA ARG A 1113 4.29 -38.18 17.72
C ARG A 1113 4.37 -36.70 17.35
N ASP A 1114 3.46 -35.91 17.93
CA ASP A 1114 3.46 -34.45 17.77
C ASP A 1114 4.56 -33.74 18.58
N ARG A 1115 4.59 -32.41 18.52
CA ARG A 1115 5.60 -31.55 19.19
C ARG A 1115 5.20 -31.11 20.61
N ALA A 1116 4.12 -31.62 21.20
CA ALA A 1116 3.58 -31.08 22.47
C ALA A 1116 4.52 -31.25 23.67
N PHE A 1117 5.56 -32.10 23.55
CA PHE A 1117 6.65 -32.23 24.54
C PHE A 1117 7.69 -31.08 24.46
N GLN A 1118 7.63 -30.25 23.42
CA GLN A 1118 8.49 -29.08 23.19
C GLN A 1118 7.80 -27.73 23.47
N THR A 1119 6.51 -27.72 23.82
CA THR A 1119 5.70 -26.50 23.96
C THR A 1119 5.14 -26.30 25.37
N ASN A 1120 4.94 -25.05 25.77
CA ASN A 1120 4.34 -24.68 27.07
C ASN A 1120 2.81 -24.92 27.13
N GLU A 1121 2.18 -25.09 25.98
CA GLU A 1121 0.74 -25.18 25.77
C GLU A 1121 0.46 -26.37 24.83
N ILE A 1122 -0.67 -27.07 25.01
CA ILE A 1122 -1.01 -28.21 24.15
C ILE A 1122 -1.30 -27.72 22.73
N ARG A 1123 -0.70 -28.41 21.75
CA ARG A 1123 -0.89 -28.20 20.31
C ARG A 1123 -1.71 -29.34 19.71
N THR A 1124 -2.46 -29.05 18.66
CA THR A 1124 -2.83 -30.08 17.66
C THR A 1124 -1.59 -30.50 16.88
N SER A 1125 -1.55 -31.74 16.42
CA SER A 1125 -0.52 -32.22 15.50
C SER A 1125 -0.48 -31.40 14.20
N ASP A 1126 0.73 -31.19 13.65
CA ASP A 1126 0.94 -30.60 12.31
C ASP A 1126 0.34 -31.47 11.18
N ILE A 1127 -0.01 -32.72 11.49
CA ILE A 1127 -0.36 -33.81 10.58
C ILE A 1127 -1.55 -34.60 11.16
N THR A 1128 -2.65 -34.71 10.41
CA THR A 1128 -3.89 -35.37 10.86
C THR A 1128 -4.00 -36.80 10.32
N PRO A 1129 -4.22 -37.84 11.17
CA PRO A 1129 -4.28 -39.25 10.75
C PRO A 1129 -5.67 -39.68 10.25
N ALA A 1130 -6.43 -38.76 9.66
CA ALA A 1130 -7.74 -38.99 9.07
C ALA A 1130 -7.89 -38.07 7.85
N GLN A 1131 -8.57 -38.56 6.81
CA GLN A 1131 -8.98 -37.75 5.66
C GLN A 1131 -9.91 -36.61 6.11
N THR A 1132 -9.57 -35.37 5.75
CA THR A 1132 -10.39 -34.19 6.08
C THR A 1132 -10.66 -33.34 4.85
N PHE A 1133 -11.94 -33.23 4.48
CA PHE A 1133 -12.43 -32.31 3.46
C PHE A 1133 -12.88 -31.00 4.10
N MET A 1134 -12.63 -29.88 3.43
CA MET A 1134 -13.10 -28.57 3.84
C MET A 1134 -13.43 -27.69 2.62
N ALA A 1135 -14.55 -26.97 2.69
CA ALA A 1135 -14.91 -25.89 1.79
C ALA A 1135 -14.74 -24.55 2.52
N ARG A 1136 -13.99 -23.61 1.91
CA ARG A 1136 -13.83 -22.23 2.39
C ARG A 1136 -14.45 -21.25 1.41
N PHE A 1137 -15.13 -20.24 1.95
CA PHE A 1137 -15.56 -19.07 1.20
C PHE A 1137 -15.15 -17.80 1.94
N THR A 1138 -14.39 -16.93 1.27
CA THR A 1138 -13.98 -15.60 1.76
C THR A 1138 -14.60 -14.50 0.91
N PHE A 1139 -15.43 -13.64 1.50
CA PHE A 1139 -15.91 -12.39 0.91
C PHE A 1139 -15.03 -11.20 1.33
N ASN A 1140 -14.79 -10.28 0.40
CA ASN A 1140 -14.18 -8.97 0.63
C ASN A 1140 -15.05 -7.87 0.01
N PHE A 1141 -15.77 -7.14 0.85
CA PHE A 1141 -16.55 -5.96 0.48
C PHE A 1141 -15.77 -4.69 0.81
#